data_AF-A0A954Z8I7-F1
#
_entry.id   AF-A0A954Z8I7-F1
#
_cell.length_a   1.000
_cell.length_b   1.000
_cell.length_c   1.000
_cell.angle_alpha   90.00
_cell.angle_beta   90.00
_cell.angle_gamma   90.00
#
_symmetry.space_group_name_H-M   'P 1'
#
loop_
_entity.id
_entity.type
_entity.pdbx_description
1 polymer ?
#
loop_
_entity_poly.entity_id
_entity_poly.type
_entity_poly.pdbx_seq_one_letter_code
_entity_poly.pdbx_strand_id
1 'polypeptide(L)'
;MKSSAARPHAAAWGGLFTWFCLTTSFLVGAAASQEAQVLVEAGQALTDAELTAGEFQGQSFTLGPDTLFEVQQGGVLGPVSDPASHTGMPFDFGGSSVTIRPGGALGGAFTRINEVSHVTLDIYEDARVESNLVATASELSIHGGTASYVETKDGGKMNIGGGVLSDVRVDRSELMQSGGSIRTSLVASQSTVRFTGGAAQTMNLANASVAYISGGTIGRLSSSPDSMVNLSGGSVDSLNQSFGALHASGGTIGRRFSSSDKGDTFVGGEFYLDGIPYQLPTISFTQPESIFSGSFADGSPFVFSSAQVDQLRNVKLERVDLPPLDTTPLVVDAISPPAPNGLRRGQSLTLGMGGSLERQVALVGAAVAVDGGRLGDSIDAYQSQIQLRKGTIAHNLNLLNGSTLQVSGGRVERYLRAYAGGVIDVSGGHLEGEVQLEAGSSLSISGGSIGDGLRTGFGTADVTFYGGDFQLNGAPFTGDTITLSRDDSFTGAFQDGSPFVFRRTGSTHTDQLQGVALVRVTLPEIDLVPLEVSMANDPSPSGLRAGQTLTLSGDGSLDENFEAVDATLNVSGGRVGNGMRLAGSVLTATGGIIGDYGEALHGSVVNIDGGSVGAQFRAESGSTVNLTDGSVGPSFFAASGSVVNLSGGSLGATFRTEEGASLNLHGGEFQLNGVPFLGDVLPAMSFQENVFSGTLADGSTFVFANDAGRRVNDELRGGANLIRTALPELDMSPITIDGSAEAPKGLRSGQSSTLAEGGRLRDNFVAVDGTLNVEGGEIGEGLQLLNAQLQISGGTIGDGMDVRSGSIVTITGGVVGSVTAYPTTTVSIHGGSVDTVNPR
;
A
#
# COMPACT_ATOMS: atom_id res chain seq x y z
N MET A 1 56.89 -11.14 49.44
CA MET A 1 57.44 -12.30 48.70
C MET A 1 56.44 -12.60 47.57
N LYS A 2 56.63 -12.08 46.36
CA LYS A 2 57.37 -12.57 45.16
C LYS A 2 56.56 -13.49 44.23
N SER A 3 56.72 -13.21 42.91
CA SER A 3 56.18 -13.80 41.66
C SER A 3 54.74 -13.40 41.28
N SER A 4 54.37 -12.71 40.18
CA SER A 4 54.89 -12.28 38.85
C SER A 4 54.85 -13.27 37.67
N ALA A 5 53.99 -12.98 36.68
CA ALA A 5 54.18 -13.01 35.20
C ALA A 5 52.80 -12.96 34.50
N ALA A 6 52.55 -12.43 33.29
CA ALA A 6 53.19 -11.42 32.42
C ALA A 6 52.21 -11.21 31.22
N ARG A 7 52.04 -9.96 30.77
CA ARG A 7 51.52 -9.57 29.43
C ARG A 7 52.68 -8.92 28.66
N PRO A 8 52.73 -8.97 27.32
CA PRO A 8 53.61 -8.08 26.57
C PRO A 8 52.82 -6.99 25.83
N HIS A 9 53.32 -5.75 25.95
CA HIS A 9 53.13 -4.64 25.01
C HIS A 9 54.52 -4.10 24.65
N ALA A 10 54.63 -3.68 23.39
CA ALA A 10 55.48 -2.63 22.83
C ALA A 10 56.99 -2.59 23.15
N ALA A 11 57.79 -2.66 22.09
CA ALA A 11 59.14 -2.09 22.07
C ALA A 11 59.35 -1.31 20.76
N ALA A 12 59.53 0.00 20.91
CA ALA A 12 60.15 0.88 19.94
C ALA A 12 61.62 1.05 20.32
N TRP A 13 62.55 0.86 19.38
CA TRP A 13 63.92 1.37 19.47
C TRP A 13 64.38 1.78 18.07
N GLY A 14 64.81 3.04 17.95
CA GLY A 14 65.50 3.57 16.77
C GLY A 14 67.00 3.37 16.86
N GLY A 15 67.70 3.67 15.76
CA GLY A 15 69.14 3.92 15.76
C GLY A 15 69.88 3.53 14.47
N LEU A 16 70.08 4.53 13.60
CA LEU A 16 71.22 4.78 12.70
C LEU A 16 71.83 3.63 11.86
N PHE A 17 71.88 3.83 10.53
CA PHE A 17 73.15 3.95 9.78
C PHE A 17 72.89 4.56 8.39
N THR A 18 73.42 5.76 8.17
CA THR A 18 73.45 6.45 6.87
C THR A 18 74.79 6.17 6.19
N TRP A 19 74.76 5.65 4.95
CA TRP A 19 75.89 5.66 4.03
C TRP A 19 75.46 6.39 2.76
N PHE A 20 76.17 7.48 2.44
CA PHE A 20 75.99 8.28 1.23
C PHE A 20 76.59 7.54 0.03
N CYS A 21 75.77 7.26 -0.99
CA CYS A 21 76.25 6.99 -2.34
C CYS A 21 75.69 8.09 -3.25
N LEU A 22 76.50 9.11 -3.54
CA LEU A 22 76.21 10.06 -4.60
C LEU A 22 76.25 9.32 -5.94
N THR A 23 75.09 9.18 -6.59
CA THR A 23 75.02 9.03 -8.04
C THR A 23 74.27 10.24 -8.58
N THR A 24 74.95 11.00 -9.43
CA THR A 24 74.43 12.17 -10.15
C THR A 24 73.47 11.68 -11.23
N SER A 25 72.18 11.64 -10.90
CA SER A 25 71.10 11.52 -11.88
C SER A 25 70.63 12.92 -12.26
N PHE A 26 70.59 13.20 -13.56
CA PHE A 26 70.05 14.43 -14.14
C PHE A 26 68.59 14.64 -13.67
N LEU A 27 68.34 15.68 -12.86
CA LEU A 27 67.00 16.24 -12.67
C LEU A 27 66.61 16.95 -13.98
N VAL A 28 65.75 16.31 -14.78
CA VAL A 28 64.83 17.06 -15.63
C VAL A 28 63.69 17.49 -14.71
N GLY A 29 63.57 18.79 -14.44
CA GLY A 29 62.44 19.32 -13.68
C GLY A 29 61.15 19.06 -14.46
N ALA A 30 60.39 18.04 -14.06
CA ALA A 30 59.01 17.90 -14.50
C ALA A 30 58.24 19.07 -13.87
N ALA A 31 57.78 20.00 -14.70
CA ALA A 31 56.82 21.00 -14.28
C ALA A 31 55.59 20.25 -13.73
N ALA A 32 55.14 20.56 -12.52
CA ALA A 32 53.91 20.01 -11.99
C ALA A 32 52.78 20.40 -12.96
N SER A 33 52.16 19.39 -13.57
CA SER A 33 50.93 19.52 -14.35
C SER A 33 49.91 20.22 -13.45
N GLN A 34 49.45 21.40 -13.87
CA GLN A 34 48.41 22.12 -13.13
C GLN A 34 47.09 21.45 -13.46
N GLU A 35 46.40 20.93 -12.44
CA GLU A 35 45.08 20.30 -12.57
C GLU A 35 44.11 21.26 -13.26
N ALA A 36 43.50 20.81 -14.37
CA ALA A 36 42.58 21.62 -15.15
C ALA A 36 41.16 21.43 -14.59
N GLN A 37 40.66 22.42 -13.86
CA GLN A 37 39.30 22.39 -13.29
C GLN A 37 38.32 23.16 -14.18
N VAL A 38 37.32 22.47 -14.75
CA VAL A 38 36.26 23.05 -15.58
C VAL A 38 34.97 23.15 -14.75
N LEU A 39 34.48 24.37 -14.54
CA LEU A 39 33.27 24.63 -13.75
C LEU A 39 32.06 24.86 -14.66
N VAL A 40 30.96 24.13 -14.43
CA VAL A 40 29.68 24.31 -15.13
C VAL A 40 28.67 24.92 -14.15
N GLU A 41 28.47 26.22 -14.25
CA GLU A 41 27.60 27.01 -13.35
C GLU A 41 26.12 26.97 -13.76
N ALA A 42 25.27 27.57 -12.93
CA ALA A 42 23.83 27.68 -13.17
C ALA A 42 23.51 28.25 -14.56
N GLY A 43 22.64 27.56 -15.30
CA GLY A 43 22.21 27.95 -16.65
C GLY A 43 23.23 27.65 -17.74
N GLN A 44 24.40 27.09 -17.40
CA GLN A 44 25.37 26.60 -18.37
C GLN A 44 25.15 25.11 -18.66
N ALA A 45 25.47 24.70 -19.89
CA ALA A 45 25.44 23.31 -20.29
C ALA A 45 26.75 22.96 -21.02
N LEU A 46 27.50 22.00 -20.49
CA LEU A 46 28.69 21.46 -21.15
C LEU A 46 28.27 20.36 -22.13
N THR A 47 28.54 20.56 -23.42
CA THR A 47 28.07 19.70 -24.51
C THR A 47 29.17 18.76 -25.02
N ASP A 48 28.78 17.70 -25.72
CA ASP A 48 29.69 16.76 -26.41
C ASP A 48 30.67 17.46 -27.37
N ALA A 49 30.20 18.50 -28.06
CA ALA A 49 31.02 19.30 -28.97
C ALA A 49 32.13 20.10 -28.24
N GLU A 50 31.81 20.65 -27.06
CA GLU A 50 32.77 21.39 -26.21
C GLU A 50 33.77 20.44 -25.55
N LEU A 51 33.32 19.27 -25.09
CA LEU A 51 34.20 18.20 -24.59
C LEU A 51 35.18 17.74 -25.67
N THR A 52 34.71 17.56 -26.91
CA THR A 52 35.55 17.18 -28.06
C THR A 52 36.53 18.29 -28.46
N ALA A 53 36.10 19.55 -28.40
CA ALA A 53 36.94 20.70 -28.71
C ALA A 53 38.02 20.93 -27.64
N GLY A 54 37.83 20.41 -26.42
CA GLY A 54 38.70 20.70 -25.28
C GLY A 54 38.61 22.17 -24.85
N GLU A 55 37.45 22.81 -25.02
CA GLU A 55 37.22 24.20 -24.65
C GLU A 55 35.79 24.42 -24.16
N PHE A 56 35.63 25.11 -23.03
CA PHE A 56 34.33 25.48 -22.47
C PHE A 56 34.38 26.90 -21.90
N GLN A 57 33.47 27.79 -22.33
CA GLN A 57 33.42 29.19 -21.88
C GLN A 57 34.78 29.93 -21.97
N GLY A 58 35.59 29.62 -22.99
CA GLY A 58 36.92 30.21 -23.20
C GLY A 58 38.04 29.59 -22.36
N GLN A 59 37.74 28.56 -21.56
CA GLN A 59 38.73 27.75 -20.85
C GLN A 59 39.10 26.52 -21.68
N SER A 60 40.35 26.43 -22.11
CA SER A 60 40.88 25.21 -22.75
C SER A 60 41.26 24.17 -21.70
N PHE A 61 40.99 22.90 -21.99
CA PHE A 61 41.38 21.74 -21.19
C PHE A 61 41.82 20.59 -22.10
N THR A 62 42.47 19.59 -21.53
CA THR A 62 42.81 18.35 -22.23
C THR A 62 42.26 17.19 -21.40
N LEU A 63 41.42 16.36 -21.99
CA LEU A 63 40.88 15.18 -21.30
C LEU A 63 42.03 14.28 -20.84
N GLY A 64 42.04 13.96 -19.55
CA GLY A 64 43.16 13.30 -18.89
C GLY A 64 42.94 13.15 -17.39
N PRO A 65 43.74 12.34 -16.69
CA PRO A 65 43.59 12.12 -15.25
C PRO A 65 43.70 13.39 -14.37
N ASP A 66 44.33 14.44 -14.90
CA ASP A 66 44.51 15.72 -14.22
C ASP A 66 43.37 16.73 -14.54
N THR A 67 42.29 16.31 -15.20
CA THR A 67 41.14 17.17 -15.53
C THR A 67 39.94 16.84 -14.66
N LEU A 68 39.39 17.87 -14.01
CA LEU A 68 38.23 17.80 -13.13
C LEU A 68 37.09 18.65 -13.68
N PHE A 69 35.93 18.05 -13.90
CA PHE A 69 34.69 18.75 -14.23
C PHE A 69 33.81 18.86 -12.99
N GLU A 70 33.39 20.07 -12.63
CA GLU A 70 32.43 20.30 -11.55
C GLU A 70 31.14 20.91 -12.08
N VAL A 71 30.04 20.17 -12.00
CA VAL A 71 28.71 20.62 -12.39
C VAL A 71 27.98 21.12 -11.14
N GLN A 72 27.81 22.44 -11.04
CA GLN A 72 27.20 23.10 -9.90
C GLN A 72 25.67 23.10 -10.00
N GLN A 73 25.00 23.62 -8.97
CA GLN A 73 23.55 23.79 -8.96
C GLN A 73 23.05 24.53 -10.21
N GLY A 74 22.11 23.92 -10.93
CA GLY A 74 21.53 24.46 -12.17
C GLY A 74 22.46 24.38 -13.39
N GLY A 75 23.68 23.88 -13.24
CA GLY A 75 24.56 23.51 -14.32
C GLY A 75 24.22 22.12 -14.86
N VAL A 76 24.52 21.88 -16.13
CA VAL A 76 24.19 20.64 -16.81
C VAL A 76 25.40 20.10 -17.55
N LEU A 77 25.79 18.85 -17.29
CA LEU A 77 26.59 18.10 -18.26
C LEU A 77 25.61 17.51 -19.26
N GLY A 78 25.53 18.11 -20.44
CA GLY A 78 24.57 17.75 -21.49
C GLY A 78 24.75 16.30 -21.95
N PRO A 79 23.86 15.78 -22.81
CA PRO A 79 23.99 14.40 -23.28
C PRO A 79 25.34 14.20 -23.96
N VAL A 80 26.14 13.29 -23.43
CA VAL A 80 27.48 12.97 -23.93
C VAL A 80 27.38 11.69 -24.76
N SER A 81 28.01 11.64 -25.94
CA SER A 81 27.76 10.66 -27.01
C SER A 81 26.34 10.76 -27.62
N ASP A 82 26.19 11.45 -28.75
CA ASP A 82 24.93 11.42 -29.49
C ASP A 82 24.77 10.03 -30.17
N PRO A 83 23.74 9.22 -29.85
CA PRO A 83 23.49 7.96 -30.58
C PRO A 83 23.18 8.16 -32.07
N ALA A 84 22.84 9.39 -32.50
CA ALA A 84 22.74 9.72 -33.92
C ALA A 84 24.12 9.77 -34.60
N SER A 85 25.22 9.92 -33.86
CA SER A 85 26.57 9.68 -34.37
C SER A 85 26.79 8.15 -34.45
N HIS A 86 26.82 7.61 -35.66
CA HIS A 86 26.68 6.17 -35.95
C HIS A 86 27.82 5.25 -35.45
N THR A 87 28.65 5.69 -34.51
CA THR A 87 29.77 4.90 -34.01
C THR A 87 29.40 3.99 -32.86
N GLY A 88 28.35 4.30 -32.07
CA GLY A 88 27.96 3.50 -30.90
C GLY A 88 29.08 3.32 -29.87
N MET A 89 30.08 4.20 -29.89
CA MET A 89 31.21 4.16 -28.97
C MET A 89 30.95 5.14 -27.81
N PRO A 90 31.23 4.74 -26.55
CA PRO A 90 31.19 5.64 -25.40
C PRO A 90 32.11 6.86 -25.61
N PHE A 91 31.71 8.01 -25.07
CA PHE A 91 32.59 9.18 -25.01
C PHE A 91 33.70 8.93 -23.98
N ASP A 92 34.96 9.03 -24.43
CA ASP A 92 36.12 8.76 -23.61
C ASP A 92 36.62 10.02 -22.90
N PHE A 93 36.54 10.05 -21.57
CA PHE A 93 37.03 11.16 -20.75
C PHE A 93 38.54 11.09 -20.48
N GLY A 94 39.24 10.06 -20.98
CA GLY A 94 40.70 9.94 -20.87
C GLY A 94 41.23 9.81 -19.44
N GLY A 95 40.40 9.38 -18.50
CA GLY A 95 40.70 9.29 -17.07
C GLY A 95 40.25 10.49 -16.23
N SER A 96 39.56 11.48 -16.83
CA SER A 96 39.10 12.68 -16.11
C SER A 96 38.13 12.35 -14.97
N SER A 97 38.02 13.27 -14.01
CA SER A 97 37.01 13.20 -12.93
C SER A 97 35.85 14.14 -13.22
N VAL A 98 34.62 13.69 -12.97
CA VAL A 98 33.40 14.49 -13.12
C VAL A 98 32.63 14.44 -11.81
N THR A 99 32.31 15.60 -11.25
CA THR A 99 31.51 15.73 -10.03
C THR A 99 30.23 16.48 -10.32
N ILE A 100 29.08 15.84 -10.10
CA ILE A 100 27.75 16.47 -10.14
C ILE A 100 27.37 16.86 -8.71
N ARG A 101 27.47 18.15 -8.41
CA ARG A 101 27.14 18.74 -7.10
C ARG A 101 25.62 18.81 -6.89
N PRO A 102 25.15 19.06 -5.66
CA PRO A 102 23.73 19.20 -5.40
C PRO A 102 23.00 20.20 -6.31
N GLY A 103 21.89 19.75 -6.89
CA GLY A 103 21.10 20.50 -7.86
C GLY A 103 21.73 20.64 -9.26
N GLY A 104 22.89 20.05 -9.51
CA GLY A 104 23.43 19.85 -10.86
C GLY A 104 22.77 18.67 -11.56
N ALA A 105 22.87 18.62 -12.90
CA ALA A 105 22.27 17.56 -13.69
C ALA A 105 23.25 16.91 -14.68
N LEU A 106 23.07 15.61 -14.89
CA LEU A 106 23.68 14.85 -15.97
C LEU A 106 22.59 14.45 -16.98
N GLY A 107 22.80 14.87 -18.23
CA GLY A 107 21.85 14.76 -19.32
C GLY A 107 20.89 15.94 -19.44
N GLY A 108 19.93 15.83 -20.35
CA GLY A 108 18.79 16.76 -20.45
C GLY A 108 17.48 16.01 -20.63
N ALA A 109 16.37 16.73 -20.80
CA ALA A 109 14.99 16.23 -20.85
C ALA A 109 14.64 15.18 -21.94
N PHE A 110 15.63 14.58 -22.61
CA PHE A 110 15.44 13.57 -23.65
C PHE A 110 15.94 12.19 -23.19
N THR A 111 15.28 11.12 -23.65
CA THR A 111 15.53 9.69 -23.36
C THR A 111 16.84 9.13 -23.94
N ARG A 112 17.87 9.95 -24.10
CA ARG A 112 19.14 9.52 -24.70
C ARG A 112 19.97 8.74 -23.67
N ILE A 113 20.91 7.93 -24.14
CA ILE A 113 21.85 7.18 -23.29
C ILE A 113 23.16 7.97 -23.30
N ASN A 114 23.65 8.35 -22.12
CA ASN A 114 25.01 8.83 -21.95
C ASN A 114 25.93 7.62 -21.82
N GLU A 115 26.65 7.29 -22.87
CA GLU A 115 27.72 6.30 -22.79
C GLU A 115 29.04 7.02 -22.53
N VAL A 116 29.66 6.74 -21.39
CA VAL A 116 30.96 7.33 -21.00
C VAL A 116 31.98 6.22 -20.74
N SER A 117 33.26 6.48 -20.98
CA SER A 117 34.35 5.56 -20.64
C SER A 117 35.54 6.25 -20.00
N HIS A 118 36.30 5.50 -19.20
CA HIS A 118 37.49 5.98 -18.47
C HIS A 118 37.22 7.29 -17.72
N VAL A 119 36.17 7.32 -16.91
CA VAL A 119 35.80 8.48 -16.07
C VAL A 119 35.65 8.04 -14.62
N THR A 120 36.02 8.92 -13.69
CA THR A 120 35.55 8.85 -12.29
C THR A 120 34.38 9.81 -12.15
N LEU A 121 33.17 9.31 -11.92
CA LEU A 121 31.95 10.11 -11.85
C LEU A 121 31.36 10.07 -10.45
N ASP A 122 31.31 11.21 -9.76
CA ASP A 122 30.72 11.37 -8.44
C ASP A 122 29.39 12.15 -8.52
N ILE A 123 28.31 11.57 -7.98
CA ILE A 123 26.96 12.14 -8.00
C ILE A 123 26.50 12.34 -6.56
N TYR A 124 26.27 13.60 -6.17
CA TYR A 124 25.92 13.98 -4.79
C TYR A 124 24.41 14.10 -4.57
N GLU A 125 24.00 14.39 -3.33
CA GLU A 125 22.61 14.61 -2.93
C GLU A 125 21.92 15.65 -3.80
N ASP A 126 20.64 15.47 -4.11
CA ASP A 126 19.83 16.33 -5.01
C ASP A 126 20.32 16.47 -6.46
N ALA A 127 21.42 15.84 -6.85
CA ALA A 127 21.81 15.74 -8.25
C ALA A 127 20.81 14.85 -9.03
N ARG A 128 20.63 15.17 -10.31
CA ARG A 128 19.70 14.43 -11.19
C ARG A 128 20.46 13.83 -12.36
N VAL A 129 20.25 12.54 -12.58
CA VAL A 129 20.59 11.89 -13.84
C VAL A 129 19.29 11.73 -14.62
N GLU A 130 19.01 12.71 -15.49
CA GLU A 130 17.71 12.82 -16.18
C GLU A 130 17.55 11.79 -17.31
N SER A 131 18.64 11.13 -17.68
CA SER A 131 18.75 10.22 -18.82
C SER A 131 19.43 8.91 -18.42
N ASN A 132 19.52 7.95 -19.33
CA ASN A 132 20.19 6.69 -19.02
C ASN A 132 21.70 6.93 -18.95
N LEU A 133 22.36 6.44 -17.91
CA LEU A 133 23.82 6.52 -17.79
C LEU A 133 24.42 5.12 -17.97
N VAL A 134 25.36 4.97 -18.89
CA VAL A 134 26.14 3.76 -19.11
C VAL A 134 27.62 4.10 -19.01
N ALA A 135 28.32 3.52 -18.04
CA ALA A 135 29.72 3.80 -17.77
C ALA A 135 30.57 2.54 -18.06
N THR A 136 31.52 2.65 -18.98
CA THR A 136 32.36 1.55 -19.49
C THR A 136 33.78 1.71 -18.96
N ALA A 137 34.31 0.70 -18.26
CA ALA A 137 35.66 0.79 -17.67
C ALA A 137 35.87 2.08 -16.85
N SER A 138 34.84 2.46 -16.08
CA SER A 138 34.75 3.71 -15.31
C SER A 138 34.46 3.42 -13.85
N GLU A 139 34.74 4.39 -12.98
CA GLU A 139 34.33 4.38 -11.58
C GLU A 139 33.17 5.36 -11.39
N LEU A 140 32.06 4.88 -10.82
CA LEU A 140 30.86 5.66 -10.57
C LEU A 140 30.52 5.62 -9.08
N SER A 141 30.51 6.76 -8.41
CA SER A 141 30.08 6.89 -7.02
C SER A 141 28.79 7.72 -6.93
N ILE A 142 27.75 7.16 -6.33
CA ILE A 142 26.45 7.79 -6.11
C ILE A 142 26.26 7.95 -4.60
N HIS A 143 26.45 9.16 -4.11
CA HIS A 143 26.26 9.52 -2.71
C HIS A 143 24.81 9.94 -2.41
N GLY A 144 24.04 10.33 -3.43
CA GLY A 144 22.68 10.82 -3.31
C GLY A 144 21.97 11.01 -4.66
N GLY A 145 20.86 11.75 -4.66
CA GLY A 145 20.18 12.15 -5.89
C GLY A 145 19.22 11.12 -6.48
N THR A 146 18.86 11.31 -7.75
CA THR A 146 17.94 10.42 -8.47
C THR A 146 18.47 10.03 -9.86
N ALA A 147 18.27 8.78 -10.25
CA ALA A 147 18.54 8.31 -11.61
C ALA A 147 17.50 7.27 -12.05
N SER A 148 17.06 7.35 -13.30
CA SER A 148 16.14 6.36 -13.86
C SER A 148 16.87 5.06 -14.20
N TYR A 149 18.01 5.14 -14.89
CA TYR A 149 18.77 3.97 -15.31
C TYR A 149 20.28 4.23 -15.21
N VAL A 150 20.99 3.33 -14.55
CA VAL A 150 22.45 3.39 -14.41
C VAL A 150 23.04 2.02 -14.73
N GLU A 151 24.03 1.97 -15.61
CA GLU A 151 24.74 0.76 -15.99
C GLU A 151 26.25 0.95 -15.87
N THR A 152 26.96 -0.05 -15.32
CA THR A 152 28.40 -0.20 -15.49
C THR A 152 28.73 -1.46 -16.28
N LYS A 153 29.65 -1.34 -17.24
CA LYS A 153 30.11 -2.45 -18.08
C LYS A 153 31.64 -2.54 -18.17
N ASP A 154 32.14 -3.74 -18.50
CA ASP A 154 33.54 -3.98 -18.92
C ASP A 154 34.61 -3.55 -17.90
N GLY A 155 34.52 -4.07 -16.67
CA GLY A 155 35.49 -3.80 -15.59
C GLY A 155 35.25 -2.52 -14.82
N GLY A 156 34.09 -1.88 -15.03
CA GLY A 156 33.68 -0.71 -14.25
C GLY A 156 33.41 -1.03 -12.79
N LYS A 157 33.40 0.02 -11.97
CA LYS A 157 33.05 -0.03 -10.54
C LYS A 157 31.92 0.93 -10.26
N MET A 158 30.93 0.49 -9.51
CA MET A 158 29.83 1.32 -9.05
C MET A 158 29.75 1.29 -7.52
N ASN A 159 29.72 2.45 -6.88
CA ASN A 159 29.56 2.61 -5.43
C ASN A 159 28.26 3.38 -5.16
N ILE A 160 27.29 2.79 -4.49
CA ILE A 160 26.02 3.43 -4.12
C ILE A 160 25.98 3.60 -2.60
N GLY A 161 26.26 4.82 -2.14
CA GLY A 161 26.17 5.22 -0.74
C GLY A 161 24.82 5.84 -0.35
N GLY A 162 24.06 6.34 -1.33
CA GLY A 162 22.77 7.01 -1.10
C GLY A 162 21.94 7.16 -2.37
N GLY A 163 20.87 7.96 -2.29
CA GLY A 163 20.02 8.28 -3.44
C GLY A 163 18.91 7.27 -3.75
N VAL A 164 18.14 7.56 -4.80
CA VAL A 164 17.02 6.76 -5.28
C VAL A 164 17.20 6.47 -6.76
N LEU A 165 17.49 5.22 -7.09
CA LEU A 165 17.69 4.74 -8.46
C LEU A 165 16.50 3.86 -8.85
N SER A 166 16.06 3.90 -10.10
CA SER A 166 14.99 2.99 -10.54
C SER A 166 15.59 1.66 -10.99
N ASP A 167 16.45 1.68 -11.99
CA ASP A 167 17.09 0.49 -12.55
C ASP A 167 18.62 0.60 -12.53
N VAL A 168 19.28 -0.45 -12.05
CA VAL A 168 20.74 -0.57 -11.99
C VAL A 168 21.18 -1.83 -12.70
N ARG A 169 22.16 -1.72 -13.59
CA ARG A 169 22.76 -2.85 -14.30
C ARG A 169 24.27 -2.87 -14.12
N VAL A 170 24.83 -4.07 -13.94
CA VAL A 170 26.26 -4.27 -13.72
C VAL A 170 26.69 -5.47 -14.56
N ASP A 171 27.40 -5.24 -15.67
CA ASP A 171 27.88 -6.31 -16.57
C ASP A 171 29.40 -6.41 -16.55
N ARG A 172 29.94 -7.58 -16.22
CA ARG A 172 31.40 -7.81 -16.09
C ARG A 172 32.09 -6.76 -15.23
N SER A 173 31.43 -6.33 -14.15
CA SER A 173 31.79 -5.16 -13.34
C SER A 173 31.60 -5.42 -11.84
N GLU A 174 31.98 -4.46 -11.00
CA GLU A 174 31.79 -4.52 -9.55
C GLU A 174 30.77 -3.48 -9.08
N LEU A 175 29.89 -3.87 -8.15
CA LEU A 175 28.98 -2.98 -7.45
C LEU A 175 29.16 -3.10 -5.94
N MET A 176 29.29 -1.97 -5.25
CA MET A 176 29.20 -1.86 -3.80
C MET A 176 28.02 -0.97 -3.43
N GLN A 177 27.00 -1.51 -2.77
CA GLN A 177 25.87 -0.76 -2.24
C GLN A 177 25.92 -0.78 -0.72
N SER A 178 26.14 0.38 -0.11
CA SER A 178 26.15 0.58 1.36
C SER A 178 24.96 1.43 1.84
N GLY A 179 24.23 2.07 0.94
CA GLY A 179 23.02 2.84 1.23
C GLY A 179 22.12 3.01 0.01
N GLY A 180 21.23 4.01 0.04
CA GLY A 180 20.31 4.32 -1.05
C GLY A 180 19.21 3.27 -1.29
N SER A 181 18.40 3.50 -2.33
CA SER A 181 17.30 2.62 -2.73
C SER A 181 17.27 2.39 -4.23
N ILE A 182 17.25 1.12 -4.65
CA ILE A 182 16.98 0.69 -6.02
C ILE A 182 15.51 0.25 -6.08
N ARG A 183 14.66 1.09 -6.68
CA ARG A 183 13.20 0.95 -6.63
C ARG A 183 12.64 -0.18 -7.48
N THR A 184 13.26 -0.47 -8.62
CA THR A 184 12.73 -1.44 -9.60
C THR A 184 13.61 -2.68 -9.65
N SER A 185 14.80 -2.57 -10.25
CA SER A 185 15.64 -3.74 -10.50
C SER A 185 17.14 -3.47 -10.42
N LEU A 186 17.86 -4.42 -9.84
CA LEU A 186 19.30 -4.56 -9.90
C LEU A 186 19.64 -5.82 -10.68
N VAL A 187 20.28 -5.68 -11.84
CA VAL A 187 20.67 -6.81 -12.69
C VAL A 187 22.19 -6.91 -12.77
N ALA A 188 22.75 -8.04 -12.34
CA ALA A 188 24.17 -8.31 -12.41
C ALA A 188 24.44 -9.48 -13.38
N SER A 189 25.39 -9.32 -14.29
CA SER A 189 25.80 -10.35 -15.25
C SER A 189 27.33 -10.47 -15.26
N GLN A 190 27.88 -11.65 -14.99
CA GLN A 190 29.34 -11.85 -14.83
C GLN A 190 30.00 -10.85 -13.85
N SER A 191 29.26 -10.43 -12.82
CA SER A 191 29.64 -9.30 -11.96
C SER A 191 29.75 -9.70 -10.50
N THR A 192 30.46 -8.87 -9.72
CA THR A 192 30.51 -9.00 -8.26
C THR A 192 29.67 -7.90 -7.62
N VAL A 193 28.71 -8.28 -6.78
CA VAL A 193 27.86 -7.35 -6.03
C VAL A 193 28.17 -7.49 -4.53
N ARG A 194 28.44 -6.37 -3.86
CA ARG A 194 28.61 -6.27 -2.40
C ARG A 194 27.51 -5.39 -1.85
N PHE A 195 26.61 -5.97 -1.09
CA PHE A 195 25.42 -5.32 -0.55
C PHE A 195 25.53 -5.28 0.98
N THR A 196 25.99 -4.15 1.51
CA THR A 196 26.25 -3.95 2.94
C THR A 196 25.20 -3.07 3.62
N GLY A 197 24.35 -2.39 2.85
CA GLY A 197 23.26 -1.55 3.33
C GLY A 197 22.36 -1.09 2.18
N GLY A 198 21.38 -0.23 2.49
CA GLY A 198 20.40 0.25 1.50
C GLY A 198 19.25 -0.74 1.21
N ALA A 199 18.53 -0.48 0.12
CA ALA A 199 17.40 -1.30 -0.31
C ALA A 199 17.43 -1.59 -1.81
N ALA A 200 16.99 -2.78 -2.22
CA ALA A 200 16.72 -3.11 -3.62
C ALA A 200 15.40 -3.88 -3.73
N GLN A 201 14.47 -3.44 -4.58
CA GLN A 201 13.20 -4.15 -4.75
C GLN A 201 13.41 -5.54 -5.37
N THR A 202 14.16 -5.61 -6.48
CA THR A 202 14.51 -6.87 -7.14
C THR A 202 16.00 -6.91 -7.42
N MET A 203 16.65 -8.05 -7.16
CA MET A 203 18.03 -8.35 -7.52
C MET A 203 18.08 -9.62 -8.35
N ASN A 204 18.61 -9.54 -9.57
CA ASN A 204 18.74 -10.66 -10.49
C ASN A 204 20.21 -10.89 -10.82
N LEU A 205 20.73 -12.06 -10.45
CA LEU A 205 22.10 -12.47 -10.72
C LEU A 205 22.13 -13.43 -11.91
N ALA A 206 22.90 -13.10 -12.93
CA ALA A 206 23.03 -13.85 -14.16
C ALA A 206 24.50 -14.19 -14.46
N ASN A 207 24.69 -15.19 -15.33
CA ASN A 207 25.97 -15.49 -15.99
C ASN A 207 27.16 -15.58 -15.01
N ALA A 208 27.08 -16.41 -13.98
CA ALA A 208 28.15 -16.57 -12.99
C ALA A 208 28.50 -15.33 -12.15
N SER A 209 27.52 -14.44 -11.94
CA SER A 209 27.66 -13.35 -10.97
C SER A 209 27.74 -13.87 -9.53
N VAL A 210 28.44 -13.12 -8.67
CA VAL A 210 28.57 -13.40 -7.23
C VAL A 210 28.02 -12.23 -6.43
N ALA A 211 27.12 -12.50 -5.48
CA ALA A 211 26.65 -11.50 -4.52
C ALA A 211 27.17 -11.81 -3.11
N TYR A 212 27.63 -10.78 -2.40
CA TYR A 212 27.96 -10.79 -0.98
C TYR A 212 27.01 -9.85 -0.24
N ILE A 213 26.11 -10.40 0.56
CA ILE A 213 25.06 -9.64 1.25
C ILE A 213 25.32 -9.75 2.75
N SER A 214 25.66 -8.63 3.37
CA SER A 214 25.96 -8.55 4.80
C SER A 214 25.08 -7.54 5.54
N GLY A 215 24.19 -6.84 4.86
CA GLY A 215 23.27 -5.84 5.42
C GLY A 215 22.23 -5.38 4.40
N GLY A 216 21.39 -4.41 4.78
CA GLY A 216 20.35 -3.84 3.92
C GLY A 216 19.16 -4.79 3.64
N THR A 217 18.27 -4.38 2.73
CA THR A 217 17.03 -5.09 2.42
C THR A 217 16.88 -5.39 0.92
N ILE A 218 16.48 -6.61 0.59
CA ILE A 218 16.21 -7.02 -0.79
C ILE A 218 14.80 -7.62 -0.84
N GLY A 219 13.93 -7.08 -1.68
CA GLY A 219 12.57 -7.61 -1.84
C GLY A 219 12.59 -9.00 -2.49
N ARG A 220 13.09 -9.10 -3.71
CA ARG A 220 13.19 -10.38 -4.43
C ARG A 220 14.59 -10.59 -4.96
N LEU A 221 15.24 -11.67 -4.55
CA LEU A 221 16.52 -12.12 -5.10
C LEU A 221 16.30 -13.36 -5.97
N SER A 222 16.76 -13.30 -7.21
CA SER A 222 16.84 -14.46 -8.10
C SER A 222 18.25 -14.66 -8.65
N SER A 223 18.64 -15.90 -8.87
CA SER A 223 19.96 -16.26 -9.40
C SER A 223 19.87 -17.29 -10.54
N SER A 224 20.76 -17.15 -11.51
CA SER A 224 20.94 -18.10 -12.60
C SER A 224 21.82 -19.29 -12.19
N PRO A 225 21.89 -20.37 -13.00
CA PRO A 225 22.52 -21.64 -12.62
C PRO A 225 23.97 -21.64 -12.17
N ASP A 226 24.72 -20.61 -12.54
CA ASP A 226 26.15 -20.55 -12.31
C ASP A 226 26.52 -19.42 -11.34
N SER A 227 25.50 -18.67 -10.86
CA SER A 227 25.66 -17.57 -9.92
C SER A 227 25.72 -18.07 -8.47
N MET A 228 26.38 -17.28 -7.63
CA MET A 228 26.56 -17.56 -6.21
C MET A 228 26.03 -16.42 -5.35
N VAL A 229 25.35 -16.76 -4.26
CA VAL A 229 24.90 -15.80 -3.24
C VAL A 229 25.54 -16.17 -1.91
N ASN A 230 26.29 -15.25 -1.31
CA ASN A 230 26.83 -15.37 0.04
C ASN A 230 26.05 -14.41 0.95
N LEU A 231 25.20 -14.96 1.82
CA LEU A 231 24.36 -14.21 2.74
C LEU A 231 24.88 -14.35 4.17
N SER A 232 25.46 -13.30 4.72
CA SER A 232 25.98 -13.26 6.10
C SER A 232 25.25 -12.26 6.99
N GLY A 233 24.29 -11.50 6.45
CA GLY A 233 23.49 -10.49 7.15
C GLY A 233 22.45 -9.86 6.21
N GLY A 234 21.71 -8.85 6.69
CA GLY A 234 20.64 -8.21 5.92
C GLY A 234 19.35 -9.02 5.87
N SER A 235 18.40 -8.58 5.05
CA SER A 235 17.07 -9.20 4.89
C SER A 235 16.71 -9.41 3.43
N VAL A 236 16.23 -10.60 3.08
CA VAL A 236 15.78 -10.98 1.73
C VAL A 236 14.36 -11.52 1.80
N ASP A 237 13.35 -10.80 1.29
CA ASP A 237 11.93 -11.21 1.40
C ASP A 237 11.56 -12.44 0.58
N SER A 238 12.04 -12.53 -0.65
CA SER A 238 11.86 -13.71 -1.48
C SER A 238 13.17 -14.10 -2.14
N LEU A 239 13.60 -15.33 -1.91
CA LEU A 239 14.84 -15.88 -2.43
C LEU A 239 14.52 -17.07 -3.34
N ASN A 240 14.54 -16.81 -4.65
CA ASN A 240 14.32 -17.84 -5.65
C ASN A 240 15.66 -18.26 -6.27
N GLN A 241 16.29 -19.27 -5.67
CA GLN A 241 17.44 -19.97 -6.23
C GLN A 241 16.92 -21.11 -7.11
N SER A 242 16.41 -20.79 -8.29
CA SER A 242 16.00 -21.86 -9.21
C SER A 242 17.20 -22.71 -9.63
N PHE A 243 18.42 -22.15 -9.65
CA PHE A 243 19.58 -22.88 -10.21
C PHE A 243 20.97 -22.53 -9.63
N GLY A 244 21.17 -21.41 -8.94
CA GLY A 244 22.48 -21.00 -8.39
C GLY A 244 22.84 -21.67 -7.06
N ALA A 245 24.03 -21.37 -6.52
CA ALA A 245 24.47 -21.83 -5.21
C ALA A 245 24.31 -20.72 -4.15
N LEU A 246 23.65 -21.04 -3.04
CA LEU A 246 23.51 -20.19 -1.88
C LEU A 246 24.43 -20.64 -0.75
N HIS A 247 25.13 -19.71 -0.12
CA HIS A 247 25.86 -19.92 1.13
C HIS A 247 25.32 -18.93 2.16
N ALA A 248 24.47 -19.42 3.08
CA ALA A 248 23.84 -18.59 4.10
C ALA A 248 24.43 -18.88 5.49
N SER A 249 24.99 -17.86 6.13
CA SER A 249 25.57 -17.90 7.47
C SER A 249 25.01 -16.83 8.41
N GLY A 250 24.05 -16.02 7.96
CA GLY A 250 23.38 -15.00 8.76
C GLY A 250 22.26 -14.27 8.03
N GLY A 251 21.66 -13.28 8.67
CA GLY A 251 20.56 -12.48 8.12
C GLY A 251 19.18 -13.15 8.15
N THR A 252 18.20 -12.54 7.48
CA THR A 252 16.83 -13.07 7.37
C THR A 252 16.47 -13.42 5.93
N ILE A 253 15.79 -14.56 5.76
CA ILE A 253 15.17 -14.99 4.50
C ILE A 253 13.68 -15.10 4.80
N GLY A 254 12.88 -14.31 4.08
CA GLY A 254 11.46 -14.14 4.31
C GLY A 254 10.56 -15.17 3.62
N ARG A 255 9.43 -14.69 3.11
CA ARG A 255 8.20 -15.43 2.78
C ARG A 255 8.31 -16.59 1.80
N ARG A 256 9.36 -16.62 0.97
CA ARG A 256 9.52 -17.65 -0.06
C ARG A 256 10.99 -17.96 -0.28
N PHE A 257 11.37 -19.18 0.04
CA PHE A 257 12.66 -19.76 -0.25
C PHE A 257 12.53 -20.93 -1.21
N SER A 258 13.21 -20.87 -2.35
CA SER A 258 13.37 -22.01 -3.24
C SER A 258 14.84 -22.27 -3.42
N SER A 259 15.34 -23.40 -2.90
CA SER A 259 16.70 -23.89 -3.10
C SER A 259 16.86 -24.61 -4.44
N SER A 260 18.09 -24.72 -4.92
CA SER A 260 18.45 -25.54 -6.08
C SER A 260 19.18 -26.83 -5.69
N ASP A 261 19.26 -27.80 -6.60
CA ASP A 261 20.07 -29.01 -6.41
C ASP A 261 21.60 -28.76 -6.53
N LYS A 262 22.06 -27.51 -6.68
CA LYS A 262 23.46 -27.16 -7.02
C LYS A 262 24.35 -26.80 -5.83
N GLY A 263 24.02 -27.27 -4.63
CA GLY A 263 24.93 -27.21 -3.47
C GLY A 263 24.73 -26.01 -2.55
N ASP A 264 23.47 -25.61 -2.35
CA ASP A 264 23.12 -24.65 -1.30
C ASP A 264 23.64 -25.14 0.06
N THR A 265 24.22 -24.24 0.85
CA THR A 265 24.87 -24.52 2.12
C THR A 265 24.38 -23.54 3.18
N PHE A 266 23.88 -24.08 4.29
CA PHE A 266 23.55 -23.31 5.49
C PHE A 266 24.60 -23.56 6.57
N VAL A 267 25.17 -22.48 7.08
CA VAL A 267 26.15 -22.49 8.18
C VAL A 267 25.45 -22.00 9.43
N GLY A 268 25.38 -22.85 10.45
CA GLY A 268 24.61 -22.53 11.65
C GLY A 268 24.56 -23.67 12.66
N GLY A 269 23.53 -23.66 13.50
CA GLY A 269 23.33 -24.66 14.53
C GLY A 269 21.84 -24.82 14.84
N GLU A 270 21.54 -25.68 15.81
CA GLU A 270 20.15 -25.88 16.28
C GLU A 270 19.17 -26.24 15.14
N PHE A 271 19.60 -27.05 14.18
CA PHE A 271 18.73 -27.48 13.09
C PHE A 271 17.66 -28.47 13.60
N TYR A 272 16.40 -28.19 13.27
CA TYR A 272 15.26 -29.06 13.55
C TYR A 272 14.47 -29.30 12.25
N LEU A 273 13.99 -30.53 12.08
CA LEU A 273 13.00 -30.89 11.08
C LEU A 273 11.76 -31.36 11.84
N ASP A 274 10.64 -30.67 11.65
CA ASP A 274 9.37 -30.95 12.33
C ASP A 274 9.54 -30.99 13.86
N GLY A 275 10.45 -30.15 14.37
CA GLY A 275 10.69 -29.96 15.81
C GLY A 275 11.63 -30.98 16.42
N ILE A 276 12.03 -31.99 15.65
CA ILE A 276 12.99 -33.00 16.03
C ILE A 276 14.39 -32.51 15.65
N PRO A 277 15.40 -32.59 16.55
CA PRO A 277 16.77 -32.25 16.21
C PRO A 277 17.25 -33.01 14.97
N TYR A 278 17.60 -32.27 13.92
CA TYR A 278 18.10 -32.83 12.67
C TYR A 278 19.61 -32.99 12.77
N GLN A 279 20.17 -34.14 12.37
CA GLN A 279 21.60 -34.47 12.51
C GLN A 279 22.30 -34.83 11.19
N LEU A 280 21.56 -35.04 10.11
CA LEU A 280 22.14 -35.39 8.81
C LEU A 280 22.84 -34.17 8.17
N PRO A 281 23.85 -34.39 7.30
CA PRO A 281 24.62 -33.30 6.69
C PRO A 281 23.90 -32.59 5.54
N THR A 282 22.78 -33.13 5.06
CA THR A 282 21.98 -32.54 3.98
C THR A 282 20.49 -32.64 4.30
N ILE A 283 19.67 -31.72 3.79
CA ILE A 283 18.21 -31.70 3.96
C ILE A 283 17.49 -31.48 2.62
N SER A 284 16.36 -32.17 2.45
CA SER A 284 15.39 -31.98 1.37
C SER A 284 13.99 -32.11 1.96
N PHE A 285 13.04 -31.30 1.47
CA PHE A 285 11.63 -31.55 1.75
C PHE A 285 11.16 -32.76 0.93
N THR A 286 10.73 -33.80 1.64
CA THR A 286 10.23 -35.04 1.03
C THR A 286 8.75 -35.26 1.27
N GLN A 287 8.16 -34.49 2.19
CA GLN A 287 6.75 -34.53 2.55
C GLN A 287 6.16 -33.12 2.43
N PRO A 288 4.85 -33.00 2.09
CA PRO A 288 4.14 -31.75 2.26
C PRO A 288 4.09 -31.38 3.74
N GLU A 289 4.03 -30.08 4.03
CA GLU A 289 3.93 -29.51 5.39
C GLU A 289 5.15 -29.72 6.30
N SER A 290 6.26 -30.26 5.80
CA SER A 290 7.52 -30.27 6.56
C SER A 290 8.00 -28.85 6.85
N ILE A 291 8.49 -28.64 8.08
CA ILE A 291 9.07 -27.40 8.58
C ILE A 291 10.51 -27.64 8.97
N PHE A 292 11.43 -26.89 8.37
CA PHE A 292 12.84 -26.88 8.73
C PHE A 292 13.18 -25.55 9.38
N SER A 293 13.71 -25.60 10.61
CA SER A 293 14.07 -24.41 11.37
C SER A 293 15.48 -24.53 11.95
N GLY A 294 16.12 -23.41 12.24
CA GLY A 294 17.39 -23.39 12.96
C GLY A 294 17.87 -21.98 13.22
N SER A 295 19.16 -21.86 13.54
CA SER A 295 19.83 -20.58 13.69
C SER A 295 21.06 -20.54 12.80
N PHE A 296 21.26 -19.45 12.07
CA PHE A 296 22.49 -19.20 11.34
C PHE A 296 23.68 -18.92 12.27
N ALA A 297 24.90 -18.90 11.73
CA ALA A 297 26.13 -18.71 12.50
C ALA A 297 26.18 -17.39 13.29
N ASP A 298 25.50 -16.34 12.83
CA ASP A 298 25.34 -15.07 13.54
C ASP A 298 24.28 -15.11 14.67
N GLY A 299 23.57 -16.24 14.82
CA GLY A 299 22.50 -16.43 15.80
C GLY A 299 21.10 -16.02 15.32
N SER A 300 20.96 -15.51 14.10
CA SER A 300 19.65 -15.20 13.52
C SER A 300 18.84 -16.49 13.27
N PRO A 301 17.59 -16.59 13.78
CA PRO A 301 16.77 -17.76 13.53
C PRO A 301 16.16 -17.71 12.13
N PHE A 302 15.84 -18.89 11.59
CA PHE A 302 15.10 -19.03 10.34
C PHE A 302 14.06 -20.15 10.47
N VAL A 303 13.01 -20.04 9.64
CA VAL A 303 11.99 -21.07 9.45
C VAL A 303 11.67 -21.18 7.97
N PHE A 304 11.69 -22.40 7.45
CA PHE A 304 11.24 -22.72 6.10
C PHE A 304 10.13 -23.76 6.20
N SER A 305 9.04 -23.56 5.46
CA SER A 305 7.89 -24.44 5.45
C SER A 305 7.45 -24.76 4.04
N SER A 306 7.37 -26.05 3.71
CA SER A 306 6.80 -26.47 2.43
C SER A 306 5.32 -26.07 2.27
N ALA A 307 4.61 -25.81 3.37
CA ALA A 307 3.24 -25.28 3.34
C ALA A 307 3.19 -23.81 2.87
N GLN A 308 4.30 -23.06 3.02
CA GLN A 308 4.48 -21.70 2.51
C GLN A 308 5.05 -21.66 1.09
N VAL A 309 5.09 -22.82 0.41
CA VAL A 309 5.70 -22.99 -0.92
C VAL A 309 7.24 -22.90 -0.87
N ASP A 310 7.84 -23.07 0.30
CA ASP A 310 9.30 -23.21 0.38
C ASP A 310 9.73 -24.55 -0.21
N GLN A 311 10.85 -24.54 -0.93
CA GLN A 311 11.44 -25.73 -1.53
C GLN A 311 12.85 -25.89 -1.00
N LEU A 312 13.10 -26.97 -0.26
CA LEU A 312 14.44 -27.42 0.12
C LEU A 312 14.82 -28.67 -0.67
N ARG A 313 15.95 -28.62 -1.37
CA ARG A 313 16.48 -29.69 -2.20
C ARG A 313 17.98 -29.78 -2.01
N ASN A 314 18.42 -30.86 -1.35
CA ASN A 314 19.83 -31.20 -1.16
C ASN A 314 20.68 -30.09 -0.52
N VAL A 315 20.09 -29.30 0.39
CA VAL A 315 20.80 -28.22 1.09
C VAL A 315 21.78 -28.84 2.08
N LYS A 316 23.07 -28.52 1.95
CA LYS A 316 24.14 -28.92 2.86
C LYS A 316 24.06 -28.12 4.17
N LEU A 317 24.28 -28.78 5.29
CA LEU A 317 24.30 -28.17 6.61
C LEU A 317 25.71 -28.23 7.20
N GLU A 318 26.28 -27.06 7.50
CA GLU A 318 27.56 -26.90 8.17
C GLU A 318 27.34 -26.39 9.59
N ARG A 319 27.73 -27.20 10.58
CA ARG A 319 27.47 -26.88 11.99
C ARG A 319 28.59 -26.04 12.57
N VAL A 320 28.20 -24.98 13.28
CA VAL A 320 29.09 -24.11 14.06
C VAL A 320 28.54 -23.88 15.45
N ASP A 321 29.41 -23.50 16.39
CA ASP A 321 28.98 -23.04 17.71
C ASP A 321 28.25 -21.70 17.56
N LEU A 322 27.01 -21.66 18.04
CA LEU A 322 26.19 -20.46 17.99
C LEU A 322 26.61 -19.46 19.09
N PRO A 323 26.38 -18.16 18.88
CA PRO A 323 26.50 -17.17 19.94
C PRO A 323 25.66 -17.59 21.18
N PRO A 324 26.16 -17.33 22.40
CA PRO A 324 25.42 -17.62 23.63
C PRO A 324 24.02 -17.03 23.59
N LEU A 325 23.04 -17.82 24.00
CA LEU A 325 21.66 -17.38 24.07
C LEU A 325 21.47 -16.46 25.29
N ASP A 326 21.07 -15.22 25.07
CA ASP A 326 20.56 -14.39 26.16
C ASP A 326 19.08 -14.75 26.41
N THR A 327 18.83 -15.39 27.54
CA THR A 327 17.49 -15.79 28.00
C THR A 327 16.85 -14.74 28.90
N THR A 328 17.52 -13.60 29.12
CA THR A 328 16.93 -12.49 29.86
C THR A 328 15.77 -11.93 29.03
N PRO A 329 14.57 -11.76 29.61
CA PRO A 329 13.47 -11.14 28.89
C PRO A 329 13.86 -9.77 28.35
N LEU A 330 13.79 -9.62 27.02
CA LEU A 330 14.08 -8.37 26.35
C LEU A 330 12.81 -7.51 26.34
N VAL A 331 12.93 -6.24 26.72
CA VAL A 331 11.86 -5.25 26.54
C VAL A 331 12.32 -4.27 25.47
N VAL A 332 11.53 -4.11 24.42
CA VAL A 332 11.79 -3.12 23.35
C VAL A 332 10.69 -2.07 23.41
N ASP A 333 11.09 -0.85 23.71
CA ASP A 333 10.30 0.37 23.66
C ASP A 333 10.95 1.39 22.69
N ALA A 334 10.38 2.59 22.57
CA ALA A 334 10.85 3.62 21.63
C ALA A 334 12.32 4.09 21.84
N ILE A 335 12.95 3.75 22.97
CA ILE A 335 14.30 4.19 23.38
C ILE A 335 15.29 3.02 23.51
N SER A 336 14.83 1.79 23.28
CA SER A 336 15.62 0.57 23.44
C SER A 336 16.58 0.30 22.28
N PRO A 337 17.58 -0.59 22.47
CA PRO A 337 18.47 -1.06 21.41
C PRO A 337 17.70 -1.57 20.19
N PRO A 338 18.35 -1.62 19.00
CA PRO A 338 17.74 -2.19 17.81
C PRO A 338 17.18 -3.58 18.11
N ALA A 339 15.94 -3.80 17.71
CA ALA A 339 15.24 -5.04 17.96
C ALA A 339 15.97 -6.21 17.26
N PRO A 340 15.99 -7.41 17.85
CA PRO A 340 16.67 -8.54 17.23
C PRO A 340 15.96 -8.95 15.93
N ASN A 341 16.72 -9.47 14.97
CA ASN A 341 16.20 -9.96 13.68
C ASN A 341 15.31 -11.22 13.81
N GLY A 342 15.17 -11.75 15.02
CA GLY A 342 14.36 -12.91 15.34
C GLY A 342 14.63 -13.38 16.77
N LEU A 343 13.86 -14.36 17.24
CA LEU A 343 14.03 -14.95 18.56
C LEU A 343 14.23 -16.47 18.47
N ARG A 344 15.24 -16.96 19.18
CA ARG A 344 15.58 -18.37 19.34
C ARG A 344 14.81 -19.00 20.51
N ARG A 345 14.89 -20.34 20.59
CA ARG A 345 14.14 -21.13 21.56
C ARG A 345 14.51 -20.73 22.99
N GLY A 346 13.50 -20.40 23.79
CA GLY A 346 13.67 -20.00 25.19
C GLY A 346 13.90 -18.50 25.41
N GLN A 347 13.97 -17.69 24.34
CA GLN A 347 13.98 -16.23 24.48
C GLN A 347 12.57 -15.69 24.64
N SER A 348 12.46 -14.56 25.34
CA SER A 348 11.21 -13.82 25.48
C SER A 348 11.40 -12.34 25.18
N LEU A 349 10.41 -11.74 24.52
CA LEU A 349 10.39 -10.34 24.13
C LEU A 349 9.06 -9.68 24.54
N THR A 350 9.13 -8.48 25.09
CA THR A 350 7.97 -7.59 25.27
C THR A 350 8.13 -6.36 24.40
N LEU A 351 7.17 -6.11 23.50
CA LEU A 351 7.06 -4.89 22.71
C LEU A 351 6.17 -3.88 23.44
N GLY A 352 6.81 -2.91 24.09
CA GLY A 352 6.13 -1.79 24.74
C GLY A 352 5.71 -0.70 23.75
N MET A 353 5.13 0.39 24.28
CA MET A 353 4.69 1.53 23.47
C MET A 353 5.83 2.10 22.62
N GLY A 354 5.59 2.21 21.31
CA GLY A 354 6.56 2.71 20.33
C GLY A 354 7.70 1.74 19.99
N GLY A 355 7.78 0.58 20.66
CA GLY A 355 8.69 -0.49 20.24
C GLY A 355 8.23 -1.10 18.93
N SER A 356 9.14 -1.38 18.01
CA SER A 356 8.84 -2.05 16.75
C SER A 356 9.89 -3.12 16.48
N LEU A 357 9.43 -4.28 16.01
CA LEU A 357 10.30 -5.24 15.33
C LEU A 357 10.37 -4.92 13.83
N GLU A 358 11.47 -5.32 13.20
CA GLU A 358 11.70 -5.12 11.76
C GLU A 358 10.68 -5.88 10.88
N ARG A 359 10.77 -5.69 9.56
CA ARG A 359 9.81 -6.23 8.59
C ARG A 359 9.70 -7.76 8.56
N GLN A 360 10.74 -8.49 8.93
CA GLN A 360 10.77 -9.96 8.90
C GLN A 360 11.33 -10.52 10.19
N VAL A 361 10.53 -11.36 10.86
CA VAL A 361 10.89 -11.91 12.16
C VAL A 361 10.58 -13.40 12.17
N ALA A 362 11.61 -14.22 12.32
CA ALA A 362 11.44 -15.63 12.64
C ALA A 362 11.36 -15.80 14.17
N LEU A 363 10.31 -16.48 14.65
CA LEU A 363 10.13 -16.81 16.06
C LEU A 363 10.17 -18.33 16.21
N VAL A 364 11.26 -18.87 16.77
CA VAL A 364 11.45 -20.32 16.91
C VAL A 364 11.49 -20.69 18.39
N GLY A 365 10.43 -21.28 18.93
CA GLY A 365 10.38 -21.65 20.35
C GLY A 365 10.41 -20.45 21.30
N ALA A 366 9.98 -19.28 20.85
CA ALA A 366 10.10 -18.01 21.56
C ALA A 366 8.76 -17.57 22.18
N ALA A 367 8.83 -16.65 23.14
CA ALA A 367 7.66 -16.00 23.72
C ALA A 367 7.64 -14.50 23.40
N VAL A 368 6.57 -13.97 22.82
CA VAL A 368 6.43 -12.55 22.49
C VAL A 368 5.16 -12.00 23.12
N ALA A 369 5.27 -10.89 23.85
CA ALA A 369 4.15 -10.10 24.32
C ALA A 369 4.15 -8.74 23.62
N VAL A 370 3.02 -8.34 23.04
CA VAL A 370 2.82 -7.03 22.42
C VAL A 370 1.88 -6.23 23.33
N ASP A 371 2.47 -5.25 24.03
CA ASP A 371 1.82 -4.43 25.06
C ASP A 371 1.75 -2.95 24.62
N GLY A 372 1.75 -2.70 23.30
CA GLY A 372 1.62 -1.36 22.71
C GLY A 372 2.56 -1.06 21.54
N GLY A 373 3.46 -1.98 21.21
CA GLY A 373 4.37 -1.86 20.07
C GLY A 373 3.82 -2.41 18.76
N ARG A 374 4.69 -2.51 17.74
CA ARG A 374 4.40 -3.10 16.43
C ARG A 374 5.25 -4.35 16.20
N LEU A 375 4.60 -5.50 16.04
CA LEU A 375 5.25 -6.75 15.62
C LEU A 375 5.26 -6.78 14.08
N GLY A 376 6.42 -7.08 13.49
CA GLY A 376 6.82 -6.86 12.08
C GLY A 376 5.84 -7.20 10.95
N ASP A 377 6.22 -6.86 9.71
CA ASP A 377 5.37 -7.02 8.51
C ASP A 377 5.25 -8.49 8.03
N SER A 378 6.13 -9.39 8.47
CA SER A 378 6.11 -10.81 8.11
C SER A 378 6.72 -11.64 9.22
N ILE A 379 5.89 -12.39 9.92
CA ILE A 379 6.29 -13.17 11.08
C ILE A 379 6.02 -14.64 10.78
N ASP A 380 7.06 -15.45 10.89
CA ASP A 380 6.95 -16.91 10.84
C ASP A 380 7.22 -17.45 12.24
N ALA A 381 6.15 -17.90 12.89
CA ALA A 381 6.20 -18.40 14.25
C ALA A 381 6.12 -19.91 14.25
N TYR A 382 7.18 -20.57 14.74
CA TYR A 382 7.27 -22.02 14.89
C TYR A 382 7.51 -22.41 16.36
N GLN A 383 6.61 -23.23 16.92
CA GLN A 383 6.60 -23.60 18.35
C GLN A 383 6.65 -22.39 19.31
N SER A 384 6.11 -21.25 18.88
CA SER A 384 6.24 -19.97 19.59
C SER A 384 4.92 -19.50 20.19
N GLN A 385 5.00 -18.73 21.27
CA GLN A 385 3.85 -18.16 21.96
C GLN A 385 3.81 -16.66 21.73
N ILE A 386 2.71 -16.15 21.18
CA ILE A 386 2.50 -14.72 20.95
C ILE A 386 1.27 -14.27 21.74
N GLN A 387 1.40 -13.20 22.51
CA GLN A 387 0.31 -12.56 23.23
C GLN A 387 0.15 -11.13 22.71
N LEU A 388 -0.97 -10.85 22.05
CA LEU A 388 -1.35 -9.51 21.62
C LEU A 388 -2.34 -8.94 22.64
N ARG A 389 -1.86 -8.05 23.51
CA ARG A 389 -2.69 -7.39 24.54
C ARG A 389 -3.04 -5.96 24.13
N LYS A 390 -2.10 -5.28 23.46
CA LYS A 390 -2.23 -3.93 22.87
C LYS A 390 -1.30 -3.81 21.67
N GLY A 391 -1.37 -2.70 20.94
CA GLY A 391 -0.50 -2.46 19.79
C GLY A 391 -0.94 -3.25 18.57
N THR A 392 0.00 -3.56 17.69
CA THR A 392 -0.32 -3.98 16.32
C THR A 392 0.55 -5.13 15.85
N ILE A 393 -0.06 -6.12 15.20
CA ILE A 393 0.60 -7.08 14.31
C ILE A 393 0.33 -6.62 12.88
N ALA A 394 1.39 -6.23 12.20
CA ALA A 394 1.33 -5.34 11.05
C ALA A 394 0.74 -5.91 9.76
N HIS A 395 1.16 -7.10 9.35
CA HIS A 395 0.80 -7.59 8.02
C HIS A 395 0.60 -9.09 8.04
N ASN A 396 1.67 -9.87 7.89
CA ASN A 396 1.56 -11.33 7.78
C ASN A 396 2.03 -11.99 9.07
N LEU A 397 1.16 -12.75 9.72
CA LEU A 397 1.54 -13.65 10.79
C LEU A 397 1.18 -15.09 10.40
N ASN A 398 2.21 -15.91 10.23
CA ASN A 398 2.08 -17.34 9.98
C ASN A 398 2.35 -18.10 11.28
N LEU A 399 1.33 -18.79 11.78
CA LEU A 399 1.43 -19.69 12.93
C LEU A 399 1.64 -21.11 12.40
N LEU A 400 2.88 -21.56 12.46
CA LEU A 400 3.28 -22.91 12.11
C LEU A 400 3.08 -23.86 13.30
N ASN A 401 3.38 -25.14 13.09
CA ASN A 401 3.10 -26.19 14.06
C ASN A 401 3.62 -25.87 15.48
N GLY A 402 2.72 -26.01 16.46
CA GLY A 402 3.00 -25.78 17.88
C GLY A 402 3.01 -24.31 18.30
N SER A 403 2.73 -23.37 17.38
CA SER A 403 2.63 -21.95 17.71
C SER A 403 1.23 -21.55 18.16
N THR A 404 1.18 -20.62 19.11
CA THR A 404 -0.07 -20.10 19.68
C THR A 404 -0.10 -18.58 19.59
N LEU A 405 -1.21 -18.02 19.12
CA LEU A 405 -1.52 -16.59 19.24
C LEU A 405 -2.69 -16.40 20.19
N GLN A 406 -2.50 -15.60 21.24
CA GLN A 406 -3.55 -15.15 22.13
C GLN A 406 -3.82 -13.67 21.92
N VAL A 407 -5.03 -13.31 21.51
CA VAL A 407 -5.45 -11.94 21.28
C VAL A 407 -6.45 -11.55 22.36
N SER A 408 -6.03 -10.67 23.27
CA SER A 408 -6.91 -10.09 24.30
C SER A 408 -7.16 -8.59 24.11
N GLY A 409 -6.47 -7.98 23.14
CA GLY A 409 -6.61 -6.59 22.72
C GLY A 409 -5.75 -6.33 21.48
N GLY A 410 -5.49 -5.07 21.16
CA GLY A 410 -4.67 -4.70 19.99
C GLY A 410 -5.33 -4.98 18.64
N ARG A 411 -4.53 -4.92 17.57
CA ARG A 411 -4.99 -5.03 16.17
C ARG A 411 -4.09 -5.98 15.37
N VAL A 412 -4.70 -6.87 14.57
CA VAL A 412 -4.03 -7.64 13.51
C VAL A 412 -4.53 -7.11 12.17
N GLU A 413 -3.68 -6.39 11.44
CA GLU A 413 -4.13 -5.51 10.35
C GLU A 413 -4.50 -6.25 9.05
N ARG A 414 -3.79 -7.32 8.63
CA ARG A 414 -3.92 -7.80 7.23
C ARG A 414 -4.06 -9.31 6.98
N TYR A 415 -3.14 -10.14 7.43
CA TYR A 415 -3.15 -11.58 7.14
C TYR A 415 -2.70 -12.37 8.37
N LEU A 416 -3.61 -13.17 8.90
CA LEU A 416 -3.33 -14.15 9.94
C LEU A 416 -3.56 -15.54 9.36
N ARG A 417 -2.52 -16.35 9.27
CA ARG A 417 -2.62 -17.71 8.75
C ARG A 417 -2.15 -18.73 9.78
N ALA A 418 -3.01 -19.68 10.13
CA ALA A 418 -2.64 -20.81 10.96
C ALA A 418 -2.51 -22.08 10.10
N TYR A 419 -1.32 -22.67 10.11
CA TYR A 419 -1.05 -23.96 9.50
C TYR A 419 -1.33 -25.10 10.49
N ALA A 420 -1.18 -26.35 10.06
CA ALA A 420 -1.39 -27.54 10.88
C ALA A 420 -0.67 -27.44 12.25
N GLY A 421 -1.43 -27.52 13.35
CA GLY A 421 -0.95 -27.38 14.72
C GLY A 421 -0.77 -25.95 15.22
N GLY A 422 -1.10 -24.94 14.42
CA GLY A 422 -1.23 -23.55 14.86
C GLY A 422 -2.54 -23.34 15.63
N VAL A 423 -2.48 -22.56 16.71
CA VAL A 423 -3.62 -22.27 17.60
C VAL A 423 -3.81 -20.76 17.70
N ILE A 424 -5.04 -20.30 17.48
CA ILE A 424 -5.43 -18.90 17.69
C ILE A 424 -6.55 -18.85 18.73
N ASP A 425 -6.35 -18.06 19.78
CA ASP A 425 -7.35 -17.79 20.81
C ASP A 425 -7.64 -16.28 20.83
N VAL A 426 -8.88 -15.90 20.57
CA VAL A 426 -9.33 -14.50 20.52
C VAL A 426 -10.35 -14.26 21.62
N SER A 427 -9.99 -13.46 22.60
CA SER A 427 -10.88 -13.03 23.69
C SER A 427 -11.15 -11.53 23.70
N GLY A 428 -10.64 -10.80 22.71
CA GLY A 428 -10.70 -9.35 22.58
C GLY A 428 -9.87 -8.87 21.38
N GLY A 429 -9.74 -7.55 21.21
CA GLY A 429 -8.95 -6.94 20.12
C GLY A 429 -9.67 -6.92 18.77
N HIS A 430 -8.95 -6.55 17.72
CA HIS A 430 -9.46 -6.40 16.35
C HIS A 430 -8.66 -7.26 15.37
N LEU A 431 -9.34 -8.18 14.68
CA LEU A 431 -8.78 -8.96 13.58
C LEU A 431 -9.30 -8.40 12.25
N GLU A 432 -8.62 -7.43 11.66
CA GLU A 432 -9.19 -6.67 10.52
C GLU A 432 -9.00 -7.35 9.17
N GLY A 433 -7.92 -8.11 9.08
CA GLY A 433 -7.50 -8.78 7.86
C GLY A 433 -8.06 -10.18 7.66
N GLU A 434 -7.64 -10.81 6.56
CA GLU A 434 -8.00 -12.19 6.26
C GLU A 434 -7.41 -13.14 7.30
N VAL A 435 -8.27 -13.97 7.90
CA VAL A 435 -7.89 -15.05 8.82
C VAL A 435 -8.05 -16.36 8.09
N GLN A 436 -6.95 -17.01 7.73
CA GLN A 436 -6.95 -18.27 7.00
C GLN A 436 -6.49 -19.42 7.89
N LEU A 437 -7.31 -20.47 7.97
CA LEU A 437 -7.03 -21.67 8.72
C LEU A 437 -6.84 -22.86 7.77
N GLU A 438 -5.69 -23.53 7.88
CA GLU A 438 -5.41 -24.78 7.17
C GLU A 438 -5.82 -26.00 8.00
N ALA A 439 -5.86 -27.17 7.37
CA ALA A 439 -6.20 -28.43 8.02
C ALA A 439 -5.35 -28.69 9.27
N GLY A 440 -6.01 -29.06 10.38
CA GLY A 440 -5.34 -29.35 11.65
C GLY A 440 -4.88 -28.12 12.44
N SER A 441 -5.20 -26.91 11.99
CA SER A 441 -5.13 -25.70 12.84
C SER A 441 -6.38 -25.57 13.72
N SER A 442 -6.33 -24.69 14.72
CA SER A 442 -7.48 -24.40 15.58
C SER A 442 -7.66 -22.90 15.82
N LEU A 443 -8.93 -22.48 15.92
CA LEU A 443 -9.33 -21.12 16.22
C LEU A 443 -10.48 -21.13 17.24
N SER A 444 -10.29 -20.41 18.34
CA SER A 444 -11.30 -20.18 19.37
C SER A 444 -11.58 -18.68 19.47
N ILE A 445 -12.85 -18.28 19.38
CA ILE A 445 -13.26 -16.88 19.47
C ILE A 445 -14.32 -16.73 20.55
N SER A 446 -14.01 -15.92 21.55
CA SER A 446 -14.90 -15.57 22.66
C SER A 446 -15.08 -14.08 22.84
N GLY A 447 -14.49 -13.24 21.98
CA GLY A 447 -14.64 -11.79 22.06
C GLY A 447 -13.88 -11.03 20.99
N GLY A 448 -13.95 -9.69 21.06
CA GLY A 448 -13.32 -8.78 20.11
C GLY A 448 -14.13 -8.52 18.84
N SER A 449 -13.51 -7.91 17.83
CA SER A 449 -14.10 -7.72 16.50
C SER A 449 -13.29 -8.44 15.42
N ILE A 450 -13.98 -8.89 14.39
CA ILE A 450 -13.40 -9.61 13.26
C ILE A 450 -13.90 -8.96 11.99
N GLY A 451 -12.98 -8.53 11.12
CA GLY A 451 -13.26 -8.00 9.80
C GLY A 451 -13.65 -9.11 8.82
N ASP A 452 -13.77 -8.75 7.55
CA ASP A 452 -14.12 -9.72 6.52
C ASP A 452 -12.96 -10.70 6.23
N GLY A 453 -13.32 -11.91 5.80
CA GLY A 453 -12.37 -12.87 5.25
C GLY A 453 -11.92 -13.92 6.24
N LEU A 454 -12.78 -14.32 7.19
CA LEU A 454 -12.54 -15.51 7.98
C LEU A 454 -12.75 -16.76 7.12
N ARG A 455 -11.66 -17.44 6.76
CA ARG A 455 -11.65 -18.64 5.91
C ARG A 455 -11.25 -19.88 6.70
N THR A 456 -12.25 -20.73 6.95
CA THR A 456 -12.12 -21.98 7.71
C THR A 456 -12.11 -23.23 6.81
N GLY A 457 -12.32 -23.07 5.50
CA GLY A 457 -12.66 -24.16 4.56
C GLY A 457 -11.50 -24.93 3.91
N PHE A 458 -10.24 -24.64 4.24
CA PHE A 458 -9.10 -25.42 3.72
C PHE A 458 -8.84 -26.66 4.60
N GLY A 459 -9.80 -27.58 4.67
CA GLY A 459 -9.67 -28.86 5.36
C GLY A 459 -10.41 -28.95 6.70
N THR A 460 -9.87 -29.75 7.63
CA THR A 460 -10.50 -30.08 8.93
C THR A 460 -9.96 -29.18 10.06
N ALA A 461 -9.99 -27.86 9.89
CA ALA A 461 -9.62 -26.94 10.96
C ALA A 461 -10.66 -26.99 12.10
N ASP A 462 -10.20 -26.93 13.35
CA ASP A 462 -11.07 -26.95 14.53
C ASP A 462 -11.42 -25.52 14.94
N VAL A 463 -12.59 -25.04 14.49
CA VAL A 463 -13.05 -23.66 14.77
C VAL A 463 -14.21 -23.68 15.73
N THR A 464 -14.12 -22.88 16.81
CA THR A 464 -15.16 -22.77 17.83
C THR A 464 -15.48 -21.31 18.14
N PHE A 465 -16.75 -20.95 18.10
CA PHE A 465 -17.25 -19.67 18.59
C PHE A 465 -17.96 -19.85 19.93
N TYR A 466 -17.57 -19.04 20.91
CA TYR A 466 -18.21 -18.94 22.22
C TYR A 466 -19.07 -17.69 22.24
N GLY A 467 -20.38 -17.86 22.33
CA GLY A 467 -21.30 -16.73 22.19
C GLY A 467 -22.76 -17.10 22.41
N GLY A 468 -23.64 -16.23 21.95
CA GLY A 468 -25.09 -16.38 22.03
C GLY A 468 -25.78 -15.49 21.01
N ASP A 469 -27.10 -15.39 21.12
CA ASP A 469 -27.95 -14.59 20.20
C ASP A 469 -27.71 -14.91 18.72
N PHE A 470 -27.32 -16.15 18.42
CA PHE A 470 -26.97 -16.57 17.07
C PHE A 470 -28.17 -16.50 16.13
N GLN A 471 -27.98 -15.91 14.96
CA GLN A 471 -28.99 -15.83 13.91
C GLN A 471 -28.38 -16.18 12.56
N LEU A 472 -29.18 -16.80 11.70
CA LEU A 472 -28.86 -17.05 10.31
C LEU A 472 -29.92 -16.37 9.46
N ASN A 473 -29.51 -15.38 8.65
CA ASN A 473 -30.38 -14.58 7.81
C ASN A 473 -31.51 -13.91 8.60
N GLY A 474 -31.17 -13.34 9.78
CA GLY A 474 -32.12 -12.68 10.69
C GLY A 474 -33.06 -13.62 11.46
N ALA A 475 -32.95 -14.94 11.28
CA ALA A 475 -33.73 -15.92 12.03
C ALA A 475 -32.89 -16.56 13.14
N PRO A 476 -33.44 -16.80 14.36
CA PRO A 476 -32.70 -17.47 15.42
C PRO A 476 -32.12 -18.83 15.00
N PHE A 477 -30.83 -19.05 15.28
CA PHE A 477 -30.10 -20.26 14.89
C PHE A 477 -29.83 -21.17 16.10
N THR A 478 -30.41 -22.37 16.07
CA THR A 478 -30.32 -23.36 17.18
C THR A 478 -29.36 -24.52 16.91
N GLY A 479 -28.68 -24.56 15.76
CA GLY A 479 -27.70 -25.60 15.45
C GLY A 479 -26.41 -25.47 16.26
N ASP A 480 -25.69 -26.57 16.47
CA ASP A 480 -24.42 -26.56 17.21
C ASP A 480 -23.20 -26.39 16.30
N THR A 481 -23.41 -26.42 14.98
CA THR A 481 -22.38 -26.18 13.97
C THR A 481 -22.95 -25.34 12.83
N ILE A 482 -22.16 -24.44 12.25
CA ILE A 482 -22.57 -23.58 11.11
C ILE A 482 -21.65 -23.76 9.90
N THR A 483 -22.25 -23.79 8.71
CA THR A 483 -21.59 -23.70 7.41
C THR A 483 -22.35 -22.67 6.59
N LEU A 484 -21.65 -21.65 6.07
CA LEU A 484 -22.31 -20.61 5.26
C LEU A 484 -22.38 -21.02 3.80
N SER A 485 -23.60 -20.97 3.25
CA SER A 485 -23.85 -20.98 1.82
C SER A 485 -23.61 -19.59 1.24
N ARG A 486 -23.64 -19.48 -0.09
CA ARG A 486 -23.58 -18.18 -0.75
C ARG A 486 -24.79 -17.35 -0.32
N ASP A 487 -24.55 -16.07 -0.04
CA ASP A 487 -25.53 -15.06 0.39
C ASP A 487 -26.10 -15.25 1.81
N ASP A 488 -25.59 -16.23 2.57
CA ASP A 488 -25.88 -16.33 4.01
C ASP A 488 -25.19 -15.21 4.80
N SER A 489 -25.91 -14.69 5.80
CA SER A 489 -25.39 -13.84 6.86
C SER A 489 -25.63 -14.50 8.21
N PHE A 490 -24.56 -14.67 8.98
CA PHE A 490 -24.59 -15.24 10.33
C PHE A 490 -24.15 -14.18 11.34
N THR A 491 -25.05 -13.88 12.27
CA THR A 491 -24.85 -12.84 13.27
C THR A 491 -25.00 -13.39 14.68
N GLY A 492 -24.53 -12.63 15.66
CA GLY A 492 -24.71 -12.96 17.07
C GLY A 492 -23.85 -12.05 17.94
N ALA A 493 -23.61 -12.49 19.17
CA ALA A 493 -22.63 -11.85 20.04
C ALA A 493 -21.68 -12.89 20.62
N PHE A 494 -20.41 -12.55 20.72
CA PHE A 494 -19.41 -13.35 21.41
C PHE A 494 -19.59 -13.31 22.93
N GLN A 495 -18.87 -14.17 23.65
CA GLN A 495 -18.96 -14.30 25.10
C GLN A 495 -18.72 -13.00 25.87
N ASP A 496 -17.87 -12.10 25.38
CA ASP A 496 -17.64 -10.77 25.98
C ASP A 496 -18.75 -9.76 25.67
N GLY A 497 -19.73 -10.14 24.85
CA GLY A 497 -20.84 -9.29 24.41
C GLY A 497 -20.56 -8.46 23.17
N SER A 498 -19.40 -8.58 22.51
CA SER A 498 -19.20 -7.91 21.23
C SER A 498 -20.09 -8.55 20.15
N PRO A 499 -20.83 -7.75 19.34
CA PRO A 499 -21.55 -8.30 18.21
C PRO A 499 -20.57 -8.77 17.13
N PHE A 500 -21.03 -9.72 16.31
CA PHE A 500 -20.32 -10.14 15.11
C PHE A 500 -21.28 -10.26 13.92
N VAL A 501 -20.74 -10.05 12.71
CA VAL A 501 -21.42 -10.28 11.44
C VAL A 501 -20.50 -11.01 10.48
N PHE A 502 -20.80 -12.28 10.19
CA PHE A 502 -20.13 -13.05 9.14
C PHE A 502 -21.04 -13.19 7.93
N ARG A 503 -20.47 -13.07 6.72
CA ARG A 503 -21.22 -13.20 5.48
C ARG A 503 -20.39 -13.82 4.36
N ARG A 504 -21.07 -14.57 3.50
CA ARG A 504 -20.44 -15.15 2.31
C ARG A 504 -20.98 -14.50 1.04
N THR A 505 -20.27 -13.54 0.47
CA THR A 505 -20.63 -12.98 -0.85
C THR A 505 -19.91 -13.68 -2.01
N GLY A 506 -20.20 -13.23 -3.23
CA GLY A 506 -19.47 -13.65 -4.43
C GLY A 506 -18.11 -12.95 -4.65
N SER A 507 -17.68 -12.08 -3.73
CA SER A 507 -16.44 -11.29 -3.86
C SER A 507 -15.22 -11.99 -3.25
N THR A 508 -14.03 -11.41 -3.42
CA THR A 508 -12.76 -11.96 -2.92
C THR A 508 -12.58 -11.83 -1.40
N HIS A 509 -13.32 -10.94 -0.73
CA HIS A 509 -13.22 -10.69 0.71
C HIS A 509 -14.45 -11.22 1.43
N THR A 510 -14.62 -12.54 1.44
CA THR A 510 -15.83 -13.20 1.92
C THR A 510 -15.51 -14.22 2.97
N ASP A 511 -16.38 -14.31 3.98
CA ASP A 511 -16.26 -15.33 5.00
C ASP A 511 -16.61 -16.69 4.42
N GLN A 512 -15.82 -17.66 4.82
CA GLN A 512 -15.99 -19.05 4.44
C GLN A 512 -15.98 -19.88 5.71
N LEU A 513 -17.13 -19.92 6.38
CA LEU A 513 -17.34 -20.77 7.53
C LEU A 513 -17.78 -22.17 7.07
N GLN A 514 -17.06 -23.19 7.48
CA GLN A 514 -17.33 -24.59 7.18
C GLN A 514 -17.21 -25.41 8.46
N GLY A 515 -18.34 -25.89 8.98
CA GLY A 515 -18.37 -26.76 10.15
C GLY A 515 -17.90 -26.09 11.45
N VAL A 516 -18.07 -24.77 11.58
CA VAL A 516 -17.67 -24.04 12.80
C VAL A 516 -18.55 -24.47 13.96
N ALA A 517 -17.95 -24.93 15.05
CA ALA A 517 -18.66 -25.31 16.27
C ALA A 517 -19.14 -24.07 17.04
N LEU A 518 -20.35 -24.14 17.58
CA LEU A 518 -20.96 -23.07 18.37
C LEU A 518 -21.16 -23.54 19.81
N VAL A 519 -20.49 -22.85 20.74
CA VAL A 519 -20.65 -23.06 22.18
C VAL A 519 -21.48 -21.91 22.73
N ARG A 520 -22.71 -22.23 23.12
CA ARG A 520 -23.62 -21.25 23.73
C ARG A 520 -23.21 -20.93 25.16
N VAL A 521 -23.03 -19.66 25.45
CA VAL A 521 -22.67 -19.15 26.77
C VAL A 521 -23.69 -18.12 27.24
N THR A 522 -23.73 -17.85 28.55
CA THR A 522 -24.51 -16.70 29.06
C THR A 522 -23.78 -15.43 28.68
N LEU A 523 -24.46 -14.58 27.90
CA LEU A 523 -23.92 -13.30 27.47
C LEU A 523 -24.03 -12.26 28.60
N PRO A 524 -23.14 -11.25 28.62
CA PRO A 524 -23.32 -10.08 29.47
C PRO A 524 -24.68 -9.43 29.22
N GLU A 525 -25.31 -8.91 30.28
CA GLU A 525 -26.57 -8.18 30.16
C GLU A 525 -26.38 -6.94 29.27
N ILE A 526 -27.35 -6.71 28.39
CA ILE A 526 -27.36 -5.55 27.50
C ILE A 526 -27.79 -4.33 28.31
N ASP A 527 -27.00 -3.25 28.24
CA ASP A 527 -27.47 -1.93 28.67
C ASP A 527 -28.35 -1.33 27.58
N LEU A 528 -29.63 -1.12 27.91
CA LEU A 528 -30.66 -0.54 27.03
C LEU A 528 -30.80 0.97 27.24
N VAL A 529 -30.01 1.58 28.12
CA VAL A 529 -29.92 3.04 28.19
C VAL A 529 -29.30 3.54 26.87
N PRO A 530 -29.94 4.50 26.17
CA PRO A 530 -29.38 5.06 24.95
C PRO A 530 -27.97 5.59 25.16
N LEU A 531 -27.03 5.13 24.33
CA LEU A 531 -25.63 5.54 24.33
C LEU A 531 -25.48 6.85 23.54
N GLU A 532 -24.57 7.72 23.96
CA GLU A 532 -24.21 8.93 23.24
C GLU A 532 -22.69 9.01 23.09
N VAL A 533 -22.23 9.25 21.85
CA VAL A 533 -20.83 9.49 21.49
C VAL A 533 -20.80 10.84 20.79
N SER A 534 -20.27 11.86 21.46
CA SER A 534 -20.38 13.27 21.03
C SER A 534 -19.01 13.95 20.85
N MET A 535 -17.98 13.42 21.50
CA MET A 535 -16.61 13.90 21.44
C MET A 535 -15.66 12.80 20.94
N ALA A 536 -14.57 13.18 20.29
CA ALA A 536 -13.60 12.25 19.73
C ALA A 536 -12.95 11.27 20.75
N ASN A 537 -13.00 11.61 22.05
CA ASN A 537 -12.45 10.79 23.13
C ASN A 537 -13.53 10.08 23.96
N ASP A 538 -14.81 10.21 23.60
CA ASP A 538 -15.87 9.44 24.26
C ASP A 538 -15.61 7.94 24.00
N PRO A 539 -15.79 7.07 25.00
CA PRO A 539 -15.62 5.65 24.80
C PRO A 539 -16.66 5.14 23.80
N SER A 540 -16.20 4.76 22.60
CA SER A 540 -17.04 4.08 21.62
C SER A 540 -17.25 2.61 22.03
N PRO A 541 -18.47 2.08 21.96
CA PRO A 541 -18.66 0.63 22.04
C PRO A 541 -18.04 -0.04 20.79
N SER A 542 -17.70 -1.33 20.89
CA SER A 542 -17.22 -2.11 19.73
C SER A 542 -18.32 -2.44 18.72
N GLY A 543 -19.59 -2.23 19.11
CA GLY A 543 -20.77 -2.45 18.28
C GLY A 543 -22.06 -2.38 19.12
N LEU A 544 -23.21 -2.67 18.50
CA LEU A 544 -24.52 -2.68 19.14
C LEU A 544 -25.20 -4.04 19.01
N ARG A 545 -25.79 -4.50 20.10
CA ARG A 545 -26.63 -5.70 20.19
C ARG A 545 -28.12 -5.34 20.12
N ALA A 546 -28.94 -6.38 20.01
CA ALA A 546 -30.37 -6.26 19.85
C ALA A 546 -31.03 -5.33 20.88
N GLY A 547 -31.77 -4.34 20.39
CA GLY A 547 -32.50 -3.36 21.19
C GLY A 547 -31.67 -2.18 21.70
N GLN A 548 -30.35 -2.17 21.53
CA GLN A 548 -29.53 -1.01 21.90
C GLN A 548 -29.77 0.17 20.95
N THR A 549 -29.60 1.37 21.48
CA THR A 549 -29.66 2.61 20.72
C THR A 549 -28.40 3.42 20.97
N LEU A 550 -27.75 3.92 19.92
CA LEU A 550 -26.63 4.85 20.01
C LEU A 550 -26.90 6.10 19.18
N THR A 551 -26.55 7.26 19.72
CA THR A 551 -26.52 8.54 19.01
C THR A 551 -25.08 9.01 18.87
N LEU A 552 -24.64 9.18 17.63
CA LEU A 552 -23.36 9.78 17.24
C LEU A 552 -23.57 11.23 16.85
N SER A 553 -22.90 12.15 17.52
CA SER A 553 -23.04 13.59 17.33
C SER A 553 -21.69 14.32 17.45
N GLY A 554 -21.68 15.64 17.22
CA GLY A 554 -20.48 16.47 17.41
C GLY A 554 -19.26 15.99 16.64
N ASP A 555 -18.16 15.79 17.37
CA ASP A 555 -16.88 15.24 16.84
C ASP A 555 -16.68 13.77 17.27
N GLY A 556 -17.76 13.09 17.71
CA GLY A 556 -17.73 11.70 18.09
C GLY A 556 -17.21 10.81 16.96
N SER A 557 -16.51 9.72 17.30
CA SER A 557 -16.05 8.73 16.32
C SER A 557 -16.40 7.32 16.78
N LEU A 558 -16.90 6.51 15.85
CA LEU A 558 -16.97 5.06 16.00
C LEU A 558 -15.82 4.42 15.21
N ASP A 559 -15.39 3.25 15.66
CA ASP A 559 -14.28 2.53 15.03
C ASP A 559 -14.62 2.00 13.63
N GLU A 560 -13.59 1.58 12.91
CA GLU A 560 -13.74 0.79 11.68
C GLU A 560 -14.37 -0.57 12.00
N ASN A 561 -15.10 -1.13 11.03
CA ASN A 561 -15.87 -2.36 11.17
C ASN A 561 -16.86 -2.29 12.34
N PHE A 562 -17.50 -1.14 12.56
CA PHE A 562 -18.55 -1.03 13.55
C PHE A 562 -19.77 -1.87 13.16
N GLU A 563 -20.22 -2.73 14.06
CA GLU A 563 -21.31 -3.67 13.78
C GLU A 563 -22.53 -3.40 14.64
N ALA A 564 -23.71 -3.39 14.01
CA ALA A 564 -24.98 -3.24 14.71
C ALA A 564 -25.94 -4.37 14.30
N VAL A 565 -26.37 -5.16 15.28
CA VAL A 565 -27.28 -6.30 15.08
C VAL A 565 -28.59 -6.05 15.83
N ASP A 566 -29.70 -5.95 15.10
CA ASP A 566 -31.04 -5.62 15.61
C ASP A 566 -31.09 -4.38 16.52
N ALA A 567 -30.27 -3.38 16.19
CA ALA A 567 -30.06 -2.18 16.99
C ALA A 567 -30.49 -0.90 16.25
N THR A 568 -30.44 0.24 16.93
CA THR A 568 -30.67 1.57 16.34
C THR A 568 -29.41 2.43 16.44
N LEU A 569 -28.96 2.94 15.30
CA LEU A 569 -27.85 3.89 15.22
C LEU A 569 -28.35 5.22 14.62
N ASN A 570 -28.22 6.31 15.38
CA ASN A 570 -28.54 7.66 14.92
C ASN A 570 -27.26 8.43 14.71
N VAL A 571 -27.06 9.02 13.53
CA VAL A 571 -25.86 9.80 13.19
C VAL A 571 -26.31 11.22 12.82
N SER A 572 -26.13 12.16 13.74
CA SER A 572 -26.42 13.59 13.51
C SER A 572 -25.15 14.43 13.35
N GLY A 573 -23.98 13.84 13.58
CA GLY A 573 -22.65 14.42 13.50
C GLY A 573 -21.59 13.33 13.62
N GLY A 574 -20.33 13.71 13.79
CA GLY A 574 -19.24 12.76 14.00
C GLY A 574 -18.89 11.90 12.79
N ARG A 575 -18.14 10.81 13.03
CA ARG A 575 -17.66 9.87 12.01
C ARG A 575 -17.88 8.41 12.42
N VAL A 576 -18.50 7.63 11.54
CA VAL A 576 -18.43 6.16 11.59
C VAL A 576 -17.25 5.72 10.73
N GLY A 577 -16.39 4.82 11.24
CA GLY A 577 -15.29 4.26 10.47
C GLY A 577 -15.72 3.50 9.22
N ASN A 578 -14.74 3.06 8.44
CA ASN A 578 -14.97 2.24 7.24
C ASN A 578 -15.50 0.85 7.62
N GLY A 579 -16.23 0.19 6.73
CA GLY A 579 -16.65 -1.21 6.89
C GLY A 579 -17.79 -1.44 7.88
N MET A 580 -18.59 -0.41 8.19
CA MET A 580 -19.75 -0.57 9.07
C MET A 580 -20.71 -1.64 8.53
N ARG A 581 -21.16 -2.58 9.38
CA ARG A 581 -22.16 -3.61 9.01
C ARG A 581 -23.42 -3.51 9.85
N LEU A 582 -24.56 -3.47 9.19
CA LEU A 582 -25.89 -3.42 9.82
C LEU A 582 -26.65 -4.69 9.48
N ALA A 583 -27.10 -5.46 10.47
CA ALA A 583 -27.97 -6.63 10.27
C ALA A 583 -29.24 -6.50 11.12
N GLY A 584 -30.42 -6.51 10.49
CA GLY A 584 -31.70 -6.25 11.17
C GLY A 584 -31.80 -4.88 11.85
N SER A 585 -30.84 -3.98 11.60
CA SER A 585 -30.68 -2.72 12.32
C SER A 585 -31.26 -1.53 11.58
N VAL A 586 -31.60 -0.48 12.34
CA VAL A 586 -32.03 0.81 11.77
C VAL A 586 -30.91 1.83 11.94
N LEU A 587 -30.43 2.36 10.81
CA LEU A 587 -29.54 3.52 10.77
C LEU A 587 -30.32 4.75 10.31
N THR A 588 -30.21 5.85 11.04
CA THR A 588 -30.72 7.17 10.61
C THR A 588 -29.60 8.19 10.63
N ALA A 589 -29.16 8.63 9.45
CA ALA A 589 -28.15 9.66 9.25
C ALA A 589 -28.83 10.99 8.87
N THR A 590 -28.78 11.97 9.76
CA THR A 590 -29.22 13.36 9.51
C THR A 590 -28.04 14.32 9.38
N GLY A 591 -26.82 13.83 9.60
CA GLY A 591 -25.56 14.54 9.52
C GLY A 591 -24.38 13.56 9.61
N GLY A 592 -23.18 14.08 9.89
CA GLY A 592 -21.98 13.26 10.07
C GLY A 592 -21.45 12.59 8.80
N ILE A 593 -20.45 11.73 8.99
CA ILE A 593 -19.76 11.00 7.91
C ILE A 593 -19.79 9.51 8.25
N ILE A 594 -20.35 8.69 7.37
CA ILE A 594 -20.20 7.23 7.40
C ILE A 594 -19.09 6.87 6.41
N GLY A 595 -18.09 6.11 6.85
CA GLY A 595 -16.94 5.73 6.03
C GLY A 595 -17.28 4.86 4.82
N ASP A 596 -16.23 4.46 4.11
CA ASP A 596 -16.33 3.60 2.93
C ASP A 596 -16.74 2.17 3.31
N TYR A 597 -17.20 1.39 2.32
CA TYR A 597 -17.52 -0.04 2.46
C TYR A 597 -18.63 -0.37 3.46
N GLY A 598 -19.53 0.58 3.76
CA GLY A 598 -20.68 0.31 4.63
C GLY A 598 -21.65 -0.71 4.01
N GLU A 599 -22.29 -1.52 4.85
CA GLU A 599 -23.18 -2.59 4.39
C GLU A 599 -24.49 -2.64 5.17
N ALA A 600 -25.60 -2.62 4.43
CA ALA A 600 -26.93 -2.90 4.94
C ALA A 600 -27.31 -4.34 4.58
N LEU A 601 -27.27 -5.24 5.56
CA LEU A 601 -27.62 -6.65 5.43
C LEU A 601 -29.13 -6.89 5.62
N HIS A 602 -29.52 -8.15 5.52
CA HIS A 602 -30.92 -8.58 5.62
C HIS A 602 -31.66 -7.93 6.80
N GLY A 603 -32.85 -7.39 6.52
CA GLY A 603 -33.70 -6.75 7.53
C GLY A 603 -33.28 -5.34 7.94
N SER A 604 -32.11 -4.86 7.50
CA SER A 604 -31.65 -3.52 7.85
C SER A 604 -32.39 -2.43 7.09
N VAL A 605 -32.59 -1.29 7.75
CA VAL A 605 -33.17 -0.08 7.17
C VAL A 605 -32.20 1.08 7.38
N VAL A 606 -31.75 1.67 6.28
CA VAL A 606 -30.82 2.80 6.30
C VAL A 606 -31.53 4.03 5.76
N ASN A 607 -31.69 5.04 6.61
CA ASN A 607 -32.31 6.32 6.27
C ASN A 607 -31.21 7.38 6.22
N ILE A 608 -31.05 8.02 5.07
CA ILE A 608 -30.08 9.09 4.83
C ILE A 608 -30.87 10.35 4.50
N ASP A 609 -30.94 11.25 5.48
CA ASP A 609 -31.65 12.53 5.44
C ASP A 609 -30.68 13.72 5.61
N GLY A 610 -29.39 13.45 5.47
CA GLY A 610 -28.29 14.40 5.62
C GLY A 610 -26.96 13.67 5.76
N GLY A 611 -25.88 14.43 5.96
CA GLY A 611 -24.53 13.87 6.08
C GLY A 611 -23.99 13.28 4.78
N SER A 612 -22.91 12.49 4.90
CA SER A 612 -22.31 11.77 3.78
C SER A 612 -22.07 10.30 4.12
N VAL A 613 -22.32 9.44 3.15
CA VAL A 613 -21.93 8.03 3.14
C VAL A 613 -20.79 7.85 2.14
N GLY A 614 -19.72 7.17 2.54
CA GLY A 614 -18.53 6.95 1.73
C GLY A 614 -18.76 6.07 0.49
N ALA A 615 -17.67 5.72 -0.15
CA ALA A 615 -17.67 4.90 -1.35
C ALA A 615 -18.05 3.44 -1.06
N GLN A 616 -18.51 2.72 -2.09
CA GLN A 616 -18.72 1.27 -2.06
C GLN A 616 -19.73 0.78 -1.02
N PHE A 617 -20.72 1.63 -0.70
CA PHE A 617 -21.83 1.22 0.15
C PHE A 617 -22.68 0.12 -0.53
N ARG A 618 -23.02 -0.93 0.22
CA ARG A 618 -23.76 -2.10 -0.28
C ARG A 618 -25.10 -2.26 0.41
N ALA A 619 -26.18 -2.23 -0.38
CA ALA A 619 -27.49 -2.69 0.05
C ALA A 619 -27.65 -4.17 -0.32
N GLU A 620 -27.41 -5.06 0.64
CA GLU A 620 -27.48 -6.52 0.42
C GLU A 620 -28.94 -7.02 0.44
N SER A 621 -29.15 -8.30 0.12
CA SER A 621 -30.49 -8.88 -0.05
C SER A 621 -31.39 -8.70 1.17
N GLY A 622 -32.60 -8.18 0.95
CA GLY A 622 -33.60 -7.94 1.99
C GLY A 622 -33.35 -6.70 2.86
N SER A 623 -32.39 -5.84 2.50
CA SER A 623 -32.21 -4.52 3.12
C SER A 623 -33.02 -3.44 2.40
N THR A 624 -33.26 -2.33 3.10
CA THR A 624 -33.88 -1.13 2.55
C THR A 624 -32.99 0.09 2.77
N VAL A 625 -32.70 0.84 1.70
CA VAL A 625 -31.99 2.12 1.77
C VAL A 625 -32.93 3.23 1.29
N ASN A 626 -33.09 4.27 2.10
CA ASN A 626 -33.89 5.46 1.82
C ASN A 626 -32.96 6.67 1.78
N LEU A 627 -32.90 7.37 0.64
CA LEU A 627 -32.15 8.61 0.47
C LEU A 627 -33.13 9.76 0.23
N THR A 628 -33.33 10.59 1.25
CA THR A 628 -34.20 11.78 1.22
C THR A 628 -33.38 13.06 1.10
N ASP A 629 -32.15 13.09 1.64
CA ASP A 629 -31.16 14.14 1.45
C ASP A 629 -29.73 13.60 1.71
N GLY A 630 -28.72 14.46 1.80
CA GLY A 630 -27.33 14.06 2.03
C GLY A 630 -26.62 13.61 0.76
N SER A 631 -25.51 12.87 0.91
CA SER A 631 -24.76 12.32 -0.22
C SER A 631 -24.35 10.86 0.00
N VAL A 632 -24.36 10.10 -1.09
CA VAL A 632 -23.77 8.75 -1.15
C VAL A 632 -22.61 8.78 -2.12
N GLY A 633 -21.45 8.31 -1.69
CA GLY A 633 -20.23 8.28 -2.47
C GLY A 633 -20.30 7.33 -3.68
N PRO A 634 -19.20 7.22 -4.44
CA PRO A 634 -19.17 6.41 -5.65
C PRO A 634 -19.28 4.91 -5.37
N SER A 635 -19.67 4.13 -6.38
CA SER A 635 -19.75 2.66 -6.34
C SER A 635 -20.82 2.08 -5.41
N PHE A 636 -21.96 2.76 -5.26
CA PHE A 636 -23.11 2.21 -4.55
C PHE A 636 -23.62 0.95 -5.26
N PHE A 637 -23.86 -0.11 -4.49
CA PHE A 637 -24.26 -1.42 -5.02
C PHE A 637 -25.51 -1.95 -4.31
N ALA A 638 -26.58 -2.16 -5.07
CA ALA A 638 -27.81 -2.79 -4.61
C ALA A 638 -27.90 -4.24 -5.11
N ALA A 639 -27.78 -5.20 -4.20
CA ALA A 639 -27.84 -6.62 -4.50
C ALA A 639 -29.28 -7.08 -4.77
N SER A 640 -29.44 -8.29 -5.33
CA SER A 640 -30.75 -8.89 -5.59
C SER A 640 -31.61 -8.97 -4.33
N GLY A 641 -32.87 -8.51 -4.40
CA GLY A 641 -33.81 -8.50 -3.27
C GLY A 641 -33.66 -7.32 -2.31
N SER A 642 -32.72 -6.40 -2.54
CA SER A 642 -32.67 -5.12 -1.83
C SER A 642 -33.72 -4.12 -2.37
N VAL A 643 -34.07 -3.14 -1.56
CA VAL A 643 -34.95 -2.01 -1.93
C VAL A 643 -34.20 -0.70 -1.75
N VAL A 644 -34.15 0.12 -2.78
CA VAL A 644 -33.53 1.45 -2.73
C VAL A 644 -34.55 2.48 -3.15
N ASN A 645 -34.86 3.41 -2.24
CA ASN A 645 -35.79 4.51 -2.47
C ASN A 645 -35.03 5.82 -2.50
N LEU A 646 -35.06 6.52 -3.63
CA LEU A 646 -34.40 7.81 -3.82
C LEU A 646 -35.47 8.87 -4.00
N SER A 647 -35.54 9.83 -3.09
CA SER A 647 -36.42 11.00 -3.17
C SER A 647 -35.67 12.33 -3.03
N GLY A 648 -34.36 12.27 -2.78
CA GLY A 648 -33.49 13.44 -2.78
C GLY A 648 -32.01 13.10 -2.63
N GLY A 649 -31.22 14.08 -2.21
CA GLY A 649 -29.78 13.92 -1.97
C GLY A 649 -28.91 14.01 -3.23
N SER A 650 -27.66 13.58 -3.15
CA SER A 650 -26.74 13.41 -4.29
C SER A 650 -26.11 12.01 -4.34
N LEU A 651 -25.79 11.54 -5.54
CA LEU A 651 -25.21 10.22 -5.80
C LEU A 651 -23.85 10.38 -6.49
N GLY A 652 -22.85 9.68 -5.98
CA GLY A 652 -21.57 9.53 -6.64
C GLY A 652 -21.65 8.66 -7.88
N ALA A 653 -20.56 8.65 -8.66
CA ALA A 653 -20.46 7.83 -9.87
C ALA A 653 -20.53 6.32 -9.56
N THR A 654 -20.96 5.51 -10.55
CA THR A 654 -21.08 4.05 -10.42
C THR A 654 -22.19 3.62 -9.46
N PHE A 655 -23.42 3.98 -9.77
CA PHE A 655 -24.61 3.42 -9.14
C PHE A 655 -25.01 2.11 -9.82
N ARG A 656 -24.89 0.99 -9.11
CA ARG A 656 -25.21 -0.34 -9.65
C ARG A 656 -26.35 -1.00 -8.89
N THR A 657 -27.31 -1.52 -9.64
CA THR A 657 -28.34 -2.45 -9.15
C THR A 657 -28.19 -3.80 -9.85
N GLU A 658 -28.36 -4.89 -9.11
CA GLU A 658 -28.41 -6.23 -9.67
C GLU A 658 -29.83 -6.62 -10.12
N GLU A 659 -29.91 -7.70 -10.90
CA GLU A 659 -31.21 -8.27 -11.26
C GLU A 659 -31.96 -8.69 -10.00
N GLY A 660 -33.21 -8.25 -9.88
CA GLY A 660 -34.06 -8.48 -8.70
C GLY A 660 -33.92 -7.46 -7.57
N ALA A 661 -33.02 -6.47 -7.67
CA ALA A 661 -33.06 -5.28 -6.81
C ALA A 661 -34.23 -4.36 -7.22
N SER A 662 -34.88 -3.72 -6.26
CA SER A 662 -35.96 -2.75 -6.52
C SER A 662 -35.46 -1.33 -6.30
N LEU A 663 -35.19 -0.61 -7.40
CA LEU A 663 -34.91 0.82 -7.37
C LEU A 663 -36.19 1.63 -7.59
N ASN A 664 -36.52 2.51 -6.65
CA ASN A 664 -37.65 3.43 -6.72
C ASN A 664 -37.16 4.87 -6.76
N LEU A 665 -37.43 5.57 -7.86
CA LEU A 665 -37.07 6.98 -8.05
C LEU A 665 -38.31 7.85 -7.88
N HIS A 666 -38.37 8.57 -6.77
CA HIS A 666 -39.44 9.52 -6.48
C HIS A 666 -39.04 10.90 -7.02
N GLY A 667 -39.72 11.36 -8.07
CA GLY A 667 -39.32 12.60 -8.73
C GLY A 667 -40.13 12.93 -9.97
N GLY A 668 -39.53 13.66 -10.89
CA GLY A 668 -40.13 14.12 -12.13
C GLY A 668 -39.07 14.51 -13.14
N GLU A 669 -39.49 15.13 -14.24
CA GLU A 669 -38.58 15.62 -15.29
C GLU A 669 -37.62 14.54 -15.84
N PHE A 670 -38.02 13.27 -15.76
CA PHE A 670 -37.20 12.16 -16.24
C PHE A 670 -36.93 12.28 -17.74
N GLN A 671 -35.66 12.14 -18.12
CA GLN A 671 -35.21 12.18 -19.50
C GLN A 671 -34.36 10.96 -19.81
N LEU A 672 -34.51 10.43 -21.03
CA LEU A 672 -33.61 9.44 -21.61
C LEU A 672 -32.97 10.05 -22.85
N ASN A 673 -31.65 10.21 -22.82
CA ASN A 673 -30.86 10.84 -23.88
C ASN A 673 -31.36 12.26 -24.22
N GLY A 674 -31.69 13.06 -23.20
CA GLY A 674 -32.21 14.42 -23.36
C GLY A 674 -33.67 14.50 -23.83
N VAL A 675 -34.36 13.36 -23.99
CA VAL A 675 -35.77 13.32 -24.41
C VAL A 675 -36.65 12.96 -23.21
N PRO A 676 -37.77 13.67 -22.95
CA PRO A 676 -38.67 13.34 -21.85
C PRO A 676 -39.12 11.87 -21.89
N PHE A 677 -38.88 11.16 -20.79
CA PHE A 677 -39.29 9.77 -20.60
C PHE A 677 -40.63 9.74 -19.85
N LEU A 678 -41.68 9.23 -20.49
CA LEU A 678 -43.06 9.22 -19.97
C LEU A 678 -43.48 7.88 -19.34
N GLY A 679 -42.64 6.84 -19.44
CA GLY A 679 -42.93 5.55 -18.80
C GLY A 679 -42.86 5.63 -17.27
N ASP A 680 -43.49 4.68 -16.60
CA ASP A 680 -43.44 4.51 -15.14
C ASP A 680 -42.37 3.48 -14.71
N VAL A 681 -41.81 2.72 -15.66
CA VAL A 681 -40.75 1.74 -15.42
C VAL A 681 -39.66 1.96 -16.46
N LEU A 682 -38.44 2.20 -15.98
CA LEU A 682 -37.24 2.17 -16.80
C LEU A 682 -36.78 0.69 -16.87
N PRO A 683 -36.66 0.10 -18.08
CA PRO A 683 -36.24 -1.28 -18.21
C PRO A 683 -34.79 -1.47 -17.76
N ALA A 684 -34.41 -2.73 -17.52
CA ALA A 684 -33.02 -3.08 -17.27
C ALA A 684 -32.12 -2.55 -18.39
N MET A 685 -31.08 -1.79 -18.02
CA MET A 685 -30.19 -1.17 -19.00
C MET A 685 -28.76 -1.05 -18.49
N SER A 686 -27.82 -1.25 -19.41
CA SER A 686 -26.45 -0.78 -19.27
C SER A 686 -26.36 0.56 -19.99
N PHE A 687 -25.74 1.55 -19.34
CA PHE A 687 -25.69 2.92 -19.86
C PHE A 687 -24.61 3.14 -20.93
N GLN A 688 -24.12 2.10 -21.61
CA GLN A 688 -22.97 2.21 -22.51
C GLN A 688 -23.03 3.41 -23.48
N GLU A 689 -24.21 3.70 -24.02
CA GLU A 689 -24.49 4.86 -24.88
C GLU A 689 -25.67 5.71 -24.41
N ASN A 690 -26.29 5.35 -23.28
CA ASN A 690 -27.50 6.00 -22.80
C ASN A 690 -27.19 6.87 -21.58
N VAL A 691 -27.93 7.96 -21.45
CA VAL A 691 -27.92 8.85 -20.30
C VAL A 691 -29.35 8.97 -19.80
N PHE A 692 -29.61 8.59 -18.55
CA PHE A 692 -30.90 8.80 -17.91
C PHE A 692 -30.74 9.85 -16.81
N SER A 693 -31.58 10.87 -16.83
CA SER A 693 -31.53 11.98 -15.87
C SER A 693 -32.92 12.33 -15.38
N GLY A 694 -32.97 13.17 -14.34
CA GLY A 694 -34.23 13.73 -13.85
C GLY A 694 -34.02 14.57 -12.60
N THR A 695 -35.15 14.89 -11.95
CA THR A 695 -35.18 15.64 -10.70
C THR A 695 -35.90 14.81 -9.65
N LEU A 696 -35.30 14.63 -8.48
CA LEU A 696 -35.89 13.93 -7.35
C LEU A 696 -36.91 14.82 -6.62
N ALA A 697 -37.71 14.22 -5.75
CA ALA A 697 -38.82 14.89 -5.08
C ALA A 697 -38.40 16.10 -4.21
N ASP A 698 -37.17 16.12 -3.70
CA ASP A 698 -36.62 17.26 -2.95
C ASP A 698 -36.06 18.38 -3.85
N GLY A 699 -36.10 18.21 -5.18
CA GLY A 699 -35.58 19.15 -6.16
C GLY A 699 -34.13 18.91 -6.59
N SER A 700 -33.42 17.95 -6.01
CA SER A 700 -32.08 17.58 -6.49
C SER A 700 -32.13 16.95 -7.87
N THR A 701 -31.10 17.14 -8.67
CA THR A 701 -30.97 16.53 -10.00
C THR A 701 -30.01 15.35 -9.95
N PHE A 702 -30.20 14.40 -10.85
CA PHE A 702 -29.33 13.23 -10.98
C PHE A 702 -29.08 12.89 -12.45
N VAL A 703 -27.97 12.18 -12.67
CA VAL A 703 -27.59 11.60 -13.97
C VAL A 703 -27.08 10.18 -13.72
N PHE A 704 -27.63 9.21 -14.44
CA PHE A 704 -27.08 7.88 -14.59
C PHE A 704 -26.55 7.71 -16.01
N ALA A 705 -25.27 7.34 -16.14
CA ALA A 705 -24.58 7.25 -17.42
C ALA A 705 -23.37 6.31 -17.36
N ASN A 706 -22.86 5.95 -18.54
CA ASN A 706 -21.57 5.27 -18.66
C ASN A 706 -20.42 6.27 -18.54
N ASP A 707 -19.48 5.97 -17.66
CA ASP A 707 -18.20 6.65 -17.58
C ASP A 707 -17.18 5.88 -18.41
N ALA A 708 -17.23 6.08 -19.73
CA ALA A 708 -16.33 5.42 -20.67
C ALA A 708 -14.87 5.54 -20.16
N GLY A 709 -14.31 4.43 -19.68
CA GLY A 709 -12.93 4.31 -19.22
C GLY A 709 -12.67 4.56 -17.73
N ARG A 710 -13.70 4.67 -16.89
CA ARG A 710 -13.62 4.11 -15.53
C ARG A 710 -13.86 2.60 -15.62
N ARG A 711 -13.33 1.85 -14.65
CA ARG A 711 -13.45 0.37 -14.65
C ARG A 711 -14.89 -0.11 -14.40
N VAL A 712 -15.77 0.76 -13.93
CA VAL A 712 -17.14 0.45 -13.54
C VAL A 712 -18.04 1.63 -13.91
N ASN A 713 -19.24 1.32 -14.37
CA ASN A 713 -20.24 2.27 -14.86
C ASN A 713 -21.51 2.19 -14.02
N ASP A 714 -22.39 3.18 -14.17
CA ASP A 714 -23.76 3.02 -13.72
C ASP A 714 -24.40 1.83 -14.44
N GLU A 715 -25.11 1.00 -13.70
CA GLU A 715 -25.75 -0.20 -14.22
C GLU A 715 -27.09 -0.42 -13.51
N LEU A 716 -28.20 -0.35 -14.24
CA LEU A 716 -29.52 -0.67 -13.70
C LEU A 716 -29.97 -2.04 -14.20
N ARG A 717 -29.38 -3.11 -13.68
CA ARG A 717 -29.69 -4.47 -14.16
C ARG A 717 -31.10 -4.93 -13.78
N GLY A 718 -31.67 -4.38 -12.71
CA GLY A 718 -33.06 -4.60 -12.32
C GLY A 718 -34.07 -3.63 -12.96
N GLY A 719 -33.60 -2.59 -13.67
CA GLY A 719 -34.41 -1.44 -14.06
C GLY A 719 -34.69 -0.49 -12.90
N ALA A 720 -35.67 0.40 -13.07
CA ALA A 720 -36.12 1.33 -12.03
C ALA A 720 -37.62 1.61 -12.12
N ASN A 721 -38.31 1.68 -10.99
CA ASN A 721 -39.66 2.21 -10.90
C ASN A 721 -39.60 3.74 -10.77
N LEU A 722 -40.34 4.45 -11.63
CA LEU A 722 -40.41 5.90 -11.63
C LEU A 722 -41.72 6.34 -10.98
N ILE A 723 -41.61 6.87 -9.77
CA ILE A 723 -42.75 7.30 -8.98
C ILE A 723 -42.86 8.80 -9.12
N ARG A 724 -43.76 9.26 -10.00
CA ARG A 724 -43.91 10.68 -10.29
C ARG A 724 -44.48 11.43 -9.10
N THR A 725 -43.74 12.40 -8.58
CA THR A 725 -44.14 13.27 -7.48
C THR A 725 -44.20 14.73 -7.94
N ALA A 726 -44.97 15.55 -7.23
CA ALA A 726 -44.90 16.99 -7.41
C ALA A 726 -43.49 17.46 -7.06
N LEU A 727 -42.83 18.15 -7.99
CA LEU A 727 -41.52 18.74 -7.76
C LEU A 727 -41.67 20.11 -7.09
N PRO A 728 -40.66 20.59 -6.34
CA PRO A 728 -40.61 21.96 -5.87
C PRO A 728 -40.78 22.94 -7.05
N GLU A 729 -41.46 24.08 -6.80
CA GLU A 729 -41.62 25.10 -7.84
C GLU A 729 -40.26 25.63 -8.31
N LEU A 730 -40.11 25.83 -9.61
CA LEU A 730 -38.91 26.40 -10.20
C LEU A 730 -38.86 27.90 -9.89
N ASP A 731 -37.86 28.32 -9.13
CA ASP A 731 -37.43 29.71 -9.15
C ASP A 731 -36.52 29.92 -10.37
N MET A 732 -37.00 30.73 -11.32
CA MET A 732 -36.29 31.11 -12.53
C MET A 732 -35.47 32.39 -12.35
N SER A 733 -35.55 33.01 -11.18
CA SER A 733 -34.71 34.15 -10.83
C SER A 733 -33.25 33.68 -10.76
N PRO A 734 -32.28 34.47 -11.25
CA PRO A 734 -30.87 34.15 -11.08
C PRO A 734 -30.53 33.95 -9.59
N ILE A 735 -29.92 32.81 -9.27
CA ILE A 735 -29.50 32.45 -7.91
C ILE A 735 -28.05 32.91 -7.72
N THR A 736 -27.75 33.62 -6.64
CA THR A 736 -26.36 33.93 -6.25
C THR A 736 -26.01 33.16 -4.99
N ILE A 737 -24.92 32.40 -5.03
CA ILE A 737 -24.42 31.60 -3.91
C ILE A 737 -23.13 32.25 -3.41
N ASP A 738 -23.22 32.99 -2.31
CA ASP A 738 -22.12 33.76 -1.71
C ASP A 738 -21.84 33.34 -0.24
N GLY A 739 -22.41 32.21 0.17
CA GLY A 739 -22.33 31.69 1.54
C GLY A 739 -23.43 32.18 2.48
N SER A 740 -24.26 33.15 2.06
CA SER A 740 -25.42 33.63 2.85
C SER A 740 -26.74 32.93 2.49
N ALA A 741 -26.85 32.42 1.26
CA ALA A 741 -28.02 31.71 0.75
C ALA A 741 -27.80 30.19 0.79
N GLU A 742 -28.89 29.44 0.94
CA GLU A 742 -28.89 27.99 0.74
C GLU A 742 -28.58 27.69 -0.73
N ALA A 743 -27.57 26.87 -0.97
CA ALA A 743 -27.22 26.43 -2.32
C ALA A 743 -28.36 25.58 -2.91
N PRO A 744 -28.67 25.72 -4.22
CA PRO A 744 -29.59 24.80 -4.87
C PRO A 744 -29.04 23.38 -4.78
N LYS A 745 -29.94 22.39 -4.70
CA LYS A 745 -29.54 20.96 -4.65
C LYS A 745 -29.06 20.41 -6.00
N GLY A 746 -29.32 21.15 -7.07
CA GLY A 746 -28.96 20.92 -8.46
C GLY A 746 -29.56 22.01 -9.34
N LEU A 747 -29.15 22.10 -10.61
CA LEU A 747 -29.80 23.01 -11.56
C LEU A 747 -30.71 22.24 -12.51
N ARG A 748 -31.96 22.69 -12.60
CA ARG A 748 -32.98 22.21 -13.53
C ARG A 748 -33.03 23.10 -14.78
N SER A 749 -33.80 22.65 -15.78
CA SER A 749 -33.93 23.32 -17.07
C SER A 749 -34.29 24.80 -16.93
N GLY A 750 -33.41 25.66 -17.47
CA GLY A 750 -33.59 27.11 -17.54
C GLY A 750 -33.26 27.86 -16.25
N GLN A 751 -32.89 27.18 -15.17
CA GLN A 751 -32.34 27.84 -13.99
C GLN A 751 -30.92 28.35 -14.27
N SER A 752 -30.57 29.46 -13.63
CA SER A 752 -29.24 30.04 -13.68
C SER A 752 -28.73 30.31 -12.28
N SER A 753 -27.49 29.93 -12.01
CA SER A 753 -26.82 30.20 -10.73
C SER A 753 -25.44 30.81 -10.94
N THR A 754 -25.04 31.71 -10.04
CA THR A 754 -23.70 32.28 -9.95
C THR A 754 -23.10 31.92 -8.60
N LEU A 755 -22.02 31.13 -8.60
CA LEU A 755 -21.20 30.84 -7.43
C LEU A 755 -20.17 31.95 -7.25
N ALA A 756 -20.38 32.77 -6.23
CA ALA A 756 -19.51 33.88 -5.87
C ALA A 756 -18.49 33.46 -4.79
N GLU A 757 -17.58 34.37 -4.45
CA GLU A 757 -16.63 34.16 -3.36
C GLU A 757 -17.34 33.86 -2.03
N GLY A 758 -16.85 32.87 -1.27
CA GLY A 758 -17.49 32.39 -0.05
C GLY A 758 -18.63 31.39 -0.26
N GLY A 759 -19.17 31.29 -1.47
CA GLY A 759 -20.17 30.29 -1.83
C GLY A 759 -19.60 28.88 -1.91
N ARG A 760 -20.44 27.88 -1.61
CA ARG A 760 -20.09 26.45 -1.72
C ARG A 760 -21.20 25.64 -2.37
N LEU A 761 -20.83 24.78 -3.30
CA LEU A 761 -21.68 23.70 -3.83
C LEU A 761 -21.15 22.35 -3.35
N ARG A 762 -22.07 21.44 -3.01
CA ARG A 762 -21.75 20.09 -2.49
C ARG A 762 -21.08 19.19 -3.53
N ASP A 763 -20.49 18.09 -3.05
CA ASP A 763 -20.05 16.98 -3.89
C ASP A 763 -21.22 16.39 -4.71
N ASN A 764 -20.87 15.91 -5.89
CA ASN A 764 -21.79 15.35 -6.88
C ASN A 764 -22.91 16.31 -7.26
N PHE A 765 -22.60 17.62 -7.32
CA PHE A 765 -23.53 18.61 -7.84
C PHE A 765 -23.84 18.31 -9.31
N VAL A 766 -25.12 18.40 -9.68
CA VAL A 766 -25.58 18.08 -11.04
C VAL A 766 -26.29 19.29 -11.64
N ALA A 767 -25.93 19.65 -12.88
CA ALA A 767 -26.67 20.61 -13.69
C ALA A 767 -27.23 19.93 -14.93
N VAL A 768 -28.55 19.97 -15.09
CA VAL A 768 -29.27 19.43 -16.25
C VAL A 768 -30.03 20.57 -16.92
N ASP A 769 -29.67 20.90 -18.16
CA ASP A 769 -30.28 21.99 -18.94
C ASP A 769 -30.21 23.38 -18.26
N GLY A 770 -29.31 23.55 -17.27
CA GLY A 770 -29.12 24.76 -16.48
C GLY A 770 -27.85 25.54 -16.85
N THR A 771 -27.73 26.76 -16.31
CA THR A 771 -26.54 27.61 -16.46
C THR A 771 -25.87 27.84 -15.11
N LEU A 772 -24.59 27.50 -15.01
CA LEU A 772 -23.77 27.74 -13.82
C LEU A 772 -22.61 28.68 -14.17
N ASN A 773 -22.49 29.78 -13.44
CA ASN A 773 -21.34 30.68 -13.50
C ASN A 773 -20.53 30.53 -12.21
N VAL A 774 -19.22 30.39 -12.29
CA VAL A 774 -18.31 30.26 -11.15
C VAL A 774 -17.34 31.43 -11.18
N GLU A 775 -17.67 32.47 -10.41
CA GLU A 775 -16.86 33.68 -10.26
C GLU A 775 -15.89 33.57 -9.07
N GLY A 776 -16.23 32.71 -8.09
CA GLY A 776 -15.45 32.42 -6.89
C GLY A 776 -15.94 31.13 -6.22
N GLY A 777 -15.62 30.97 -4.94
CA GLY A 777 -16.17 29.89 -4.12
C GLY A 777 -15.57 28.51 -4.42
N GLU A 778 -16.29 27.47 -4.00
CA GLU A 778 -15.86 26.07 -4.05
C GLU A 778 -17.00 25.17 -4.53
N ILE A 779 -16.74 24.31 -5.51
CA ILE A 779 -17.58 23.17 -5.86
C ILE A 779 -16.82 21.92 -5.43
N GLY A 780 -17.53 21.03 -4.74
CA GLY A 780 -17.01 19.72 -4.37
C GLY A 780 -16.60 18.83 -5.54
N GLU A 781 -16.23 17.59 -5.23
CA GLU A 781 -15.87 16.58 -6.23
C GLU A 781 -17.09 16.10 -7.02
N GLY A 782 -16.88 15.54 -8.22
CA GLY A 782 -17.91 14.83 -8.97
C GLY A 782 -18.96 15.72 -9.66
N LEU A 783 -18.65 16.97 -10.01
CA LEU A 783 -19.56 17.86 -10.75
C LEU A 783 -19.99 17.21 -12.08
N GLN A 784 -21.31 17.05 -12.30
CA GLN A 784 -21.84 16.50 -13.55
C GLN A 784 -22.66 17.53 -14.33
N LEU A 785 -22.40 17.64 -15.64
CA LEU A 785 -23.10 18.53 -16.56
C LEU A 785 -23.78 17.73 -17.67
N LEU A 786 -25.07 17.95 -17.89
CA LEU A 786 -25.83 17.38 -19.00
C LEU A 786 -26.65 18.45 -19.70
N ASN A 787 -26.41 18.69 -20.98
CA ASN A 787 -26.99 19.80 -21.74
C ASN A 787 -26.87 21.17 -21.02
N ALA A 788 -25.86 21.33 -20.17
CA ALA A 788 -25.72 22.49 -19.29
C ALA A 788 -24.64 23.45 -19.80
N GLN A 789 -24.73 24.71 -19.36
CA GLN A 789 -23.70 25.72 -19.63
C GLN A 789 -22.93 26.01 -18.34
N LEU A 790 -21.61 25.87 -18.37
CA LEU A 790 -20.73 26.21 -17.26
C LEU A 790 -19.72 27.26 -17.71
N GLN A 791 -19.65 28.38 -16.99
CA GLN A 791 -18.64 29.41 -17.16
C GLN A 791 -17.83 29.55 -15.89
N ILE A 792 -16.51 29.37 -15.97
CA ILE A 792 -15.59 29.47 -14.84
C ILE A 792 -14.68 30.68 -15.08
N SER A 793 -14.78 31.70 -14.23
CA SER A 793 -13.90 32.87 -14.21
C SER A 793 -13.06 32.95 -12.93
N GLY A 794 -13.42 32.21 -11.89
CA GLY A 794 -12.69 32.07 -10.63
C GLY A 794 -13.06 30.80 -9.87
N GLY A 795 -12.78 30.76 -8.56
CA GLY A 795 -13.17 29.64 -7.67
C GLY A 795 -12.33 28.37 -7.80
N THR A 796 -12.74 27.34 -7.07
CA THR A 796 -12.17 25.98 -7.10
C THR A 796 -13.26 24.95 -7.41
N ILE A 797 -12.98 24.00 -8.30
CA ILE A 797 -13.80 22.80 -8.53
C ILE A 797 -12.95 21.58 -8.21
N GLY A 798 -13.48 20.68 -7.39
CA GLY A 798 -12.84 19.41 -7.03
C GLY A 798 -12.61 18.48 -8.22
N ASP A 799 -12.13 17.28 -7.92
CA ASP A 799 -11.85 16.25 -8.93
C ASP A 799 -13.12 15.63 -9.53
N GLY A 800 -12.99 15.10 -10.75
CA GLY A 800 -14.02 14.28 -11.39
C GLY A 800 -15.16 15.08 -12.02
N MET A 801 -14.90 16.23 -12.63
CA MET A 801 -15.91 16.96 -13.40
C MET A 801 -16.26 16.21 -14.70
N ASP A 802 -17.49 15.73 -14.82
CA ASP A 802 -18.00 15.01 -15.99
C ASP A 802 -18.86 15.91 -16.88
N VAL A 803 -18.33 16.23 -18.06
CA VAL A 803 -19.01 17.08 -19.05
C VAL A 803 -19.67 16.17 -20.09
N ARG A 804 -20.99 16.03 -20.02
CA ARG A 804 -21.78 15.14 -20.89
C ARG A 804 -22.53 15.87 -21.99
N SER A 805 -23.04 15.07 -22.93
CA SER A 805 -23.70 15.48 -24.18
C SER A 805 -24.44 16.82 -24.10
N GLY A 806 -24.21 17.67 -25.09
CA GLY A 806 -24.83 18.99 -25.21
C GLY A 806 -24.30 20.06 -24.26
N SER A 807 -23.42 19.71 -23.31
CA SER A 807 -22.88 20.70 -22.37
C SER A 807 -21.75 21.53 -22.98
N ILE A 808 -21.68 22.79 -22.56
CA ILE A 808 -20.67 23.77 -22.97
C ILE A 808 -19.98 24.29 -21.72
N VAL A 809 -18.67 24.09 -21.63
CA VAL A 809 -17.83 24.57 -20.53
C VAL A 809 -16.83 25.58 -21.06
N THR A 810 -16.76 26.76 -20.44
CA THR A 810 -15.78 27.80 -20.75
C THR A 810 -15.01 28.15 -19.48
N ILE A 811 -13.68 27.93 -19.50
CA ILE A 811 -12.78 28.17 -18.37
C ILE A 811 -11.88 29.35 -18.73
N THR A 812 -12.08 30.48 -18.05
CA THR A 812 -11.32 31.72 -18.22
C THR A 812 -10.46 32.05 -16.99
N GLY A 813 -10.72 31.40 -15.85
CA GLY A 813 -9.97 31.51 -14.60
C GLY A 813 -10.30 30.35 -13.65
N GLY A 814 -9.87 30.45 -12.38
CA GLY A 814 -10.11 29.45 -11.33
C GLY A 814 -9.14 28.26 -11.33
N VAL A 815 -9.40 27.29 -10.45
CA VAL A 815 -8.71 26.00 -10.34
C VAL A 815 -9.74 24.88 -10.51
N VAL A 816 -9.48 23.95 -11.42
CA VAL A 816 -10.29 22.75 -11.63
C VAL A 816 -9.37 21.55 -11.51
N GLY A 817 -9.78 20.53 -10.75
CA GLY A 817 -9.04 19.26 -10.68
C GLY A 817 -9.05 18.54 -12.03
N SER A 818 -9.75 17.41 -12.09
CA SER A 818 -9.89 16.62 -13.32
C SER A 818 -11.20 16.88 -14.07
N VAL A 819 -11.10 16.95 -15.41
CA VAL A 819 -12.22 17.13 -16.35
C VAL A 819 -12.29 15.94 -17.30
N THR A 820 -13.44 15.27 -17.36
CA THR A 820 -13.74 14.25 -18.38
C THR A 820 -14.75 14.82 -19.37
N ALA A 821 -14.37 14.93 -20.65
CA ALA A 821 -15.24 15.45 -21.69
C ALA A 821 -15.75 14.31 -22.58
N TYR A 822 -17.06 14.09 -22.57
CA TYR A 822 -17.72 13.04 -23.37
C TYR A 822 -18.07 13.54 -24.78
N PRO A 823 -18.41 12.64 -25.73
CA PRO A 823 -18.81 13.03 -27.08
C PRO A 823 -19.91 14.10 -27.09
N THR A 824 -19.87 14.97 -28.09
CA THR A 824 -20.82 16.09 -28.33
C THR A 824 -20.77 17.23 -27.30
N THR A 825 -19.71 17.31 -26.50
CA THR A 825 -19.47 18.43 -25.59
C THR A 825 -18.46 19.41 -26.14
N THR A 826 -18.44 20.63 -25.58
CA THR A 826 -17.43 21.64 -25.87
C THR A 826 -16.80 22.11 -24.56
N VAL A 827 -15.50 21.88 -24.39
CA VAL A 827 -14.71 22.43 -23.28
C VAL A 827 -13.68 23.40 -23.86
N SER A 828 -13.80 24.68 -23.54
CA SER A 828 -12.88 25.75 -23.99
C SER A 828 -12.11 26.30 -22.80
N ILE A 829 -10.79 26.20 -22.83
CA ILE A 829 -9.90 26.67 -21.75
C ILE A 829 -9.08 27.86 -22.29
N HIS A 830 -9.34 29.04 -21.74
CA HIS A 830 -8.71 30.30 -22.09
C HIS A 830 -7.85 30.87 -20.93
N GLY A 831 -8.02 30.37 -19.71
CA GLY A 831 -7.27 30.74 -18.51
C GLY A 831 -7.55 29.77 -17.35
N GLY A 832 -7.04 30.08 -16.15
CA GLY A 832 -7.14 29.20 -14.97
C GLY A 832 -6.12 28.05 -14.95
N SER A 833 -6.30 27.13 -14.01
CA SER A 833 -5.56 25.86 -13.91
C SER A 833 -6.52 24.69 -14.03
N VAL A 834 -6.17 23.69 -14.84
CA VAL A 834 -6.87 22.41 -14.93
C VAL A 834 -5.86 21.30 -14.77
N ASP A 835 -5.99 20.48 -13.73
CA ASP A 835 -4.96 19.48 -13.38
C ASP A 835 -4.92 18.35 -14.40
N THR A 836 -6.08 17.87 -14.88
CA THR A 836 -6.16 16.80 -15.89
C THR A 836 -7.35 16.98 -16.81
N VAL A 837 -7.16 16.82 -18.13
CA VAL A 837 -8.25 16.80 -19.12
C VAL A 837 -8.26 15.45 -19.85
N ASN A 838 -9.36 14.72 -19.71
CA ASN A 838 -9.59 13.40 -20.29
C ASN A 838 -10.68 13.46 -21.36
N PRO A 839 -10.34 13.69 -22.64
CA PRO A 839 -11.32 13.57 -23.72
C PRO A 839 -11.65 12.08 -23.96
N ARG A 840 -12.94 11.76 -24.13
CA ARG A 840 -13.43 10.39 -24.39
C ARG A 840 -13.99 10.20 -25.79
#